data_AF-A0A921L7I4-F1
#
_entry.id   AF-A0A921L7I4-F1
#
_cell.length_a   1.000
_cell.length_b   1.000
_cell.length_c   1.000
_cell.angle_alpha   90.00
_cell.angle_beta   90.00
_cell.angle_gamma   90.00
#
_symmetry.space_group_name_H-M   'P 1'
#
loop_
_entity.id
_entity.type
_entity.pdbx_description
1 polymer ?
#
loop_
_entity_poly.entity_id
_entity_poly.type
_entity_poly.pdbx_seq_one_letter_code
_entity_poly.pdbx_strand_id
1 'polypeptide(L)'
;MLLHNSQNPYYRSPRGAVPTDSTVRLALDITDKNLKVESVKVYTWQETLGASYKKMEPSAWDENHYIVDLQMPEEGCLVWYYFIVRLEDESLLYYGNSQEQMGGEGKVEKTVPTSYQITVYKADAVTPDWFKKAVMYQIFPDRFYRSGNEIPQKPYAVFHCDWNDPPMYYVDPDTRQVIAYDFFGGNFKGIQEKLGYLQNLGISVIYLNPIFLSRSNHHYDTADYFRTDPMLGTNEDFAELCRAAEDMGIRIILDGVFSHTGSDSIYFNRYGNYSEVGAYQSENSPYYEWYDFKEYPDKYDCWWGFDSMPNVKETTPSYMDYIINNDDSVMNYWMKKGISGWRLDVIDELPRQFSRAFYKKLKSIDKDAVLIGEIWEDASNKVSYNVPREYLCGYEIDGAMNYPLRSIMLDFLLNRDTAQTTQKRIANQHENYPAQNLYAMMNLLGSHDVERVLTLLGEAPPIDNVPTTVQADFRLDDTHLRLAIARLKIAVCWQMTLPGVPSIYYGDEVGMQGYRDPHNRASYNWDSGDSNLQYYFARLIALRNKREVLQTGWYIPAYADEDVLAYFRTTKQGKDRFGKEMEADCILVVLNRNSVKSATITIDTHGFCQNKLHEITGMYPDVEIMDNKAQIRIEPLRALIFEQVKVVQPCERQAGIILHPTSLPSPYGIGDLGQSAYEFIDWLAAAGQNIWQVLPLNPVGYGASPYQSPSSFAGNIMLISPEELVKMGLLTKDDIVLDYEASEDSVDFVKVEAYKNKILHKAFTNFVADEDYGIFCAKQESWLDDYALFVALKKHFKGEIWTKWDAPIRRRQPQALQASRIALAHDIAYVKFTQYLFFMQWQKLHEYAKSKGIKIIGDVPIFPSHDSADVWTNQDQFNLNPDGTLKTAAGVPPDYFSEDGQLWGNPHYLWRVMERDSYAWWRKRIATLLELVDIIRIDHFRGFEAYWEVAGDAKNARVGRWVKGPGRDLFDTIKKYLGKVPIIAEDLGIITPEVERLKTDCDFPGMKVLQFELYPNAQREMNFICPQNCVVYTGTHDNNTTLGWLKKDIAPQDKAVLADFFGVSVDDDKILLTKMIELAYFSQAKLAVLPMQDVLGLDGEARMNLPGTVGTNWGWRMRPGAMTAEKAAWLKLLTEKYHR
;
A
#
# COMPACT_ATOMS: atom_id res chain seq x y z
N MET A 1 2.17 15.15 -27.62
CA MET A 1 3.36 15.16 -26.75
C MET A 1 3.90 13.73 -26.67
N LEU A 2 5.21 13.53 -26.59
CA LEU A 2 5.79 12.21 -26.28
C LEU A 2 5.95 12.12 -24.75
N LEU A 3 5.54 11.02 -24.13
CA LEU A 3 5.61 10.86 -22.68
C LEU A 3 5.93 9.41 -22.28
N HIS A 4 6.97 9.26 -21.45
CA HIS A 4 7.28 8.04 -20.72
C HIS A 4 7.77 8.44 -19.32
N ASN A 5 7.25 7.78 -18.28
CA ASN A 5 7.69 7.96 -16.90
C ASN A 5 8.07 6.61 -16.29
N SER A 6 9.37 6.38 -16.13
CA SER A 6 9.94 5.11 -15.65
C SER A 6 9.54 4.74 -14.21
N GLN A 7 9.05 5.69 -13.41
CA GLN A 7 8.58 5.47 -12.04
C GLN A 7 7.06 5.26 -11.95
N ASN A 8 6.35 5.30 -13.08
CA ASN A 8 4.91 5.07 -13.17
C ASN A 8 4.64 3.70 -13.82
N PRO A 9 3.86 2.81 -13.16
CA PRO A 9 3.63 1.45 -13.66
C PRO A 9 2.88 1.39 -15.00
N TYR A 10 2.22 2.47 -15.40
CA TYR A 10 1.60 2.58 -16.74
C TYR A 10 2.65 2.59 -17.87
N TYR A 11 3.86 3.08 -17.61
CA TYR A 11 4.92 3.16 -18.61
C TYR A 11 6.05 2.15 -18.43
N ARG A 12 6.25 1.65 -17.20
CA ARG A 12 7.26 0.63 -16.88
C ARG A 12 6.71 -0.32 -15.82
N SER A 13 6.50 -1.58 -16.18
CA SER A 13 6.00 -2.60 -15.27
C SER A 13 6.78 -3.92 -15.40
N PRO A 14 7.28 -4.52 -14.30
CA PRO A 14 7.30 -3.97 -12.93
C PRO A 14 8.16 -2.71 -12.78
N ARG A 15 7.91 -1.91 -11.75
CA ARG A 15 8.73 -0.74 -11.41
C ARG A 15 10.07 -1.14 -10.78
N GLY A 16 11.11 -0.33 -11.05
CA GLY A 16 12.43 -0.48 -10.44
C GLY A 16 13.24 -1.67 -10.96
N ALA A 17 14.18 -2.14 -10.14
CA ALA A 17 15.02 -3.29 -10.43
C ALA A 17 14.20 -4.60 -10.49
N VAL A 18 14.59 -5.51 -11.39
CA VAL A 18 13.84 -6.76 -11.67
C VAL A 18 14.74 -8.00 -11.66
N PRO A 19 14.20 -9.18 -11.34
CA PRO A 19 15.00 -10.40 -11.34
C PRO A 19 15.35 -10.86 -12.76
N THR A 20 16.39 -11.68 -12.88
CA THR A 20 16.73 -12.43 -14.10
C THR A 20 15.52 -13.22 -14.59
N ASP A 21 15.41 -13.43 -15.91
CA ASP A 21 14.31 -14.14 -16.58
C ASP A 21 12.90 -13.57 -16.40
N SER A 22 12.79 -12.35 -15.86
CA SER A 22 11.52 -11.64 -15.81
C SER A 22 11.19 -10.93 -17.12
N THR A 23 9.95 -10.46 -17.22
CA THR A 23 9.51 -9.60 -18.31
C THR A 23 9.29 -8.19 -17.82
N VAL A 24 9.85 -7.21 -18.53
CA VAL A 24 9.57 -5.77 -18.31
C VAL A 24 8.81 -5.24 -19.51
N ARG A 25 7.63 -4.70 -19.25
CA ARG A 25 6.87 -3.91 -20.23
C ARG A 25 7.33 -2.47 -20.18
N LEU A 26 7.67 -1.92 -21.34
CA LEU A 26 7.93 -0.49 -21.53
C LEU A 26 6.86 0.11 -22.44
N ALA A 27 6.45 1.34 -22.15
CA ALA A 27 5.48 2.06 -22.97
C ALA A 27 5.86 3.53 -23.23
N LEU A 28 5.38 4.08 -24.34
CA LEU A 28 5.54 5.48 -24.73
C LEU A 28 4.23 6.01 -25.30
N ASP A 29 3.70 7.09 -24.70
CA ASP A 29 2.54 7.80 -25.25
C ASP A 29 3.00 8.78 -26.32
N ILE A 30 2.26 8.86 -27.44
CA ILE A 30 2.44 9.84 -28.51
C ILE A 30 1.11 10.53 -28.78
N THR A 31 0.84 11.62 -28.08
CA THR A 31 -0.46 12.32 -28.13
C THR A 31 -0.50 13.52 -29.09
N ASP A 32 0.61 13.84 -29.77
CA ASP A 32 0.62 14.97 -30.71
C ASP A 32 0.08 14.52 -32.07
N LYS A 33 -1.16 14.93 -32.38
CA LYS A 33 -1.83 14.58 -33.63
C LYS A 33 -1.15 15.15 -34.88
N ASN A 34 -0.23 16.12 -34.74
CA ASN A 34 0.54 16.65 -35.86
C ASN A 34 1.75 15.78 -36.21
N LEU A 35 2.17 14.88 -35.33
CA LEU A 35 3.27 13.96 -35.59
C LEU A 35 2.76 12.77 -36.42
N LYS A 36 3.20 12.71 -37.67
CA LYS A 36 2.95 11.55 -38.52
C LYS A 36 4.04 10.49 -38.28
N VAL A 37 3.73 9.53 -37.41
CA VAL A 37 4.68 8.50 -36.96
C VAL A 37 4.71 7.34 -37.95
N GLU A 38 5.90 7.02 -38.48
CA GLU A 38 6.14 5.85 -39.32
C GLU A 38 6.44 4.60 -38.47
N SER A 39 7.29 4.75 -37.44
CA SER A 39 7.58 3.66 -36.50
C SER A 39 8.10 4.14 -35.16
N VAL A 40 7.83 3.35 -34.12
CA VAL A 40 8.38 3.54 -32.77
C VAL A 40 9.23 2.33 -32.42
N LYS A 41 10.43 2.58 -31.88
CA LYS A 41 11.36 1.54 -31.45
C LYS A 41 11.90 1.88 -30.06
N VAL A 42 12.13 0.85 -29.26
CA VAL A 42 13.02 0.95 -28.10
C VAL A 42 14.41 0.49 -28.51
N TYR A 43 15.41 1.30 -28.20
CA TYR A 43 16.81 0.90 -28.22
C TYR A 43 17.18 0.42 -26.85
N THR A 44 17.75 -0.77 -26.77
CA THR A 44 18.29 -1.35 -25.53
C THR A 44 19.73 -1.73 -25.74
N TRP A 45 20.57 -1.59 -24.72
CA TRP A 45 21.94 -2.09 -24.78
C TRP A 45 22.44 -2.52 -23.41
N GLN A 46 23.37 -3.44 -23.43
CA GLN A 46 24.16 -3.87 -22.28
C GLN A 46 25.59 -4.12 -22.74
N GLU A 47 26.57 -4.05 -21.83
CA GLU A 47 27.98 -4.20 -22.21
C GLU A 47 28.31 -5.57 -22.82
N THR A 48 27.71 -6.65 -22.30
CA THR A 48 28.10 -8.03 -22.64
C THR A 48 27.39 -8.62 -23.87
N LEU A 49 26.12 -8.28 -24.11
CA LEU A 49 25.33 -8.77 -25.24
C LEU A 49 25.20 -7.74 -26.38
N GLY A 50 25.67 -6.51 -26.17
CA GLY A 50 25.61 -5.43 -27.15
C GLY A 50 24.24 -4.76 -27.23
N ALA A 51 23.99 -4.08 -28.35
CA ALA A 51 22.79 -3.28 -28.57
C ALA A 51 21.71 -4.02 -29.39
N SER A 52 20.45 -3.79 -29.07
CA SER A 52 19.30 -4.32 -29.79
C SER A 52 18.21 -3.26 -29.97
N TYR A 53 17.46 -3.38 -31.07
CA TYR A 53 16.28 -2.55 -31.34
C TYR A 53 15.05 -3.45 -31.34
N LYS A 54 14.02 -3.07 -30.58
CA LYS A 54 12.72 -3.72 -30.67
C LYS A 54 11.67 -2.74 -31.14
N LYS A 55 10.86 -3.16 -32.12
CA LYS A 55 9.70 -2.40 -32.58
C LYS A 55 8.66 -2.39 -31.46
N MET A 56 8.06 -1.23 -31.23
CA MET A 56 6.93 -1.08 -30.33
C MET A 56 5.64 -1.04 -31.16
N GLU A 57 4.59 -1.64 -30.66
CA GLU A 57 3.27 -1.65 -31.30
C GLU A 57 2.29 -0.84 -30.46
N PRO A 58 1.28 -0.19 -31.07
CA PRO A 58 0.18 0.39 -30.32
C PRO A 58 -0.51 -0.66 -29.45
N SER A 59 -0.91 -0.26 -28.25
CA SER A 59 -1.69 -1.10 -27.35
C SER A 59 -3.07 -1.39 -27.93
N ALA A 60 -3.69 -2.48 -27.45
CA ALA A 60 -5.01 -2.87 -27.94
C ALA A 60 -6.14 -1.89 -27.59
N TRP A 61 -5.91 -1.00 -26.60
CA TRP A 61 -6.92 -0.08 -26.07
C TRP A 61 -6.67 1.40 -26.41
N ASP A 62 -5.44 1.77 -26.79
CA ASP A 62 -5.09 3.13 -27.21
C ASP A 62 -4.02 3.09 -28.30
N GLU A 63 -4.36 3.61 -29.48
CA GLU A 63 -3.49 3.70 -30.65
C GLU A 63 -2.30 4.65 -30.43
N ASN A 64 -2.37 5.53 -29.43
CA ASN A 64 -1.31 6.48 -29.08
C ASN A 64 -0.37 5.93 -28.00
N HIS A 65 -0.70 4.80 -27.37
CA HIS A 65 0.10 4.17 -26.32
C HIS A 65 0.88 2.99 -26.91
N TYR A 66 2.16 3.20 -27.20
CA TYR A 66 3.02 2.17 -27.79
C TYR A 66 3.65 1.33 -26.69
N ILE A 67 3.64 0.00 -26.83
CA ILE A 67 4.16 -0.94 -25.82
C ILE A 67 5.16 -1.92 -26.43
N VAL A 68 6.02 -2.48 -25.57
CA VAL A 68 6.90 -3.61 -25.88
C VAL A 68 7.22 -4.40 -24.62
N ASP A 69 7.18 -5.72 -24.73
CA ASP A 69 7.62 -6.63 -23.67
C ASP A 69 9.07 -7.07 -23.92
N LEU A 70 9.91 -6.85 -22.90
CA LEU A 70 11.32 -7.19 -22.90
C LEU A 70 11.57 -8.36 -21.94
N GLN A 71 12.01 -9.49 -22.49
CA GLN A 71 12.63 -10.55 -21.68
C GLN A 71 13.95 -10.03 -21.11
N MET A 72 14.11 -10.09 -19.79
CA MET A 72 15.36 -9.77 -19.12
C MET A 72 16.36 -10.92 -19.26
N PRO A 73 17.68 -10.64 -19.28
CA PRO A 73 18.70 -11.68 -19.39
C PRO A 73 18.68 -12.71 -18.25
N GLU A 74 19.25 -13.89 -18.52
CA GLU A 74 19.45 -14.99 -17.55
C GLU A 74 20.52 -14.65 -16.48
N GLU A 75 21.44 -13.75 -16.80
CA GLU A 75 22.46 -13.25 -15.88
C GLU A 75 22.16 -11.82 -15.44
N GLY A 76 22.49 -11.50 -14.18
CA GLY A 76 22.33 -10.14 -13.67
C GLY A 76 23.28 -9.16 -14.37
N CYS A 77 22.74 -8.04 -14.84
CA CYS A 77 23.47 -6.98 -15.55
C CYS A 77 22.69 -5.66 -15.52
N LEU A 78 23.26 -4.61 -16.10
CA LEU A 78 22.52 -3.39 -16.41
C LEU A 78 22.00 -3.41 -17.86
N VAL A 79 20.71 -3.11 -18.01
CA VAL A 79 20.09 -2.87 -19.32
C VAL A 79 19.72 -1.40 -19.41
N TRP A 80 20.28 -0.72 -20.41
CA TRP A 80 20.01 0.69 -20.69
C TRP A 80 19.00 0.83 -21.82
N TYR A 81 18.11 1.82 -21.76
CA TYR A 81 17.14 2.04 -22.84
C TYR A 81 16.78 3.50 -23.11
N TYR A 82 16.39 3.77 -24.36
CA TYR A 82 15.68 4.99 -24.77
C TYR A 82 14.79 4.68 -25.99
N PHE A 83 13.90 5.60 -26.33
CA PHE A 83 12.95 5.44 -27.43
C PHE A 83 13.37 6.24 -28.66
N ILE A 84 13.08 5.69 -29.83
CA ILE A 84 13.30 6.31 -31.14
C ILE A 84 11.96 6.32 -31.87
N VAL A 85 11.52 7.51 -32.26
CA VAL A 85 10.32 7.74 -33.05
C VAL A 85 10.75 8.25 -34.42
N ARG A 86 10.45 7.48 -35.46
CA ARG A 86 10.68 7.88 -36.86
C ARG A 86 9.39 8.46 -37.43
N LEU A 87 9.47 9.64 -38.02
CA LEU A 87 8.35 10.32 -38.67
C LEU A 87 8.32 10.02 -40.18
N GLU A 88 7.18 10.24 -40.83
CA GLU A 88 6.99 10.03 -42.28
C GLU A 88 7.92 10.88 -43.16
N ASP A 89 8.41 12.01 -42.65
CA ASP A 89 9.38 12.87 -43.34
C ASP A 89 10.85 12.44 -43.15
N GLU A 90 11.04 11.22 -42.63
CA GLU A 90 12.32 10.59 -42.29
C GLU A 90 13.07 11.21 -41.10
N SER A 91 12.51 12.24 -40.45
CA SER A 91 13.12 12.79 -39.25
C SER A 91 13.01 11.84 -38.05
N LEU A 92 13.99 11.92 -37.14
CA LEU A 92 14.06 11.11 -35.93
C LEU A 92 13.89 11.99 -34.69
N LEU A 93 13.00 11.56 -33.80
CA LEU A 93 12.88 12.08 -32.45
C LEU A 93 13.33 11.00 -31.47
N TYR A 94 14.04 11.41 -30.43
CA TYR A 94 14.46 10.53 -29.37
C TYR A 94 13.75 10.89 -28.07
N TYR A 95 13.44 9.90 -27.25
CA TYR A 95 12.91 10.14 -25.90
C TYR A 95 13.71 9.31 -24.91
N GLY A 96 14.32 9.96 -23.92
CA GLY A 96 15.16 9.30 -22.93
C GLY A 96 15.04 9.93 -21.56
N ASN A 97 15.88 9.45 -20.65
CA ASN A 97 16.03 10.03 -19.33
C ASN A 97 16.48 11.49 -19.46
N SER A 98 16.07 12.31 -18.50
CA SER A 98 16.48 13.72 -18.47
C SER A 98 18.01 13.85 -18.28
N GLN A 99 18.57 15.02 -18.58
CA GLN A 99 19.99 15.30 -18.35
C GLN A 99 20.40 15.18 -16.87
N GLU A 100 19.43 15.29 -15.95
CA GLU A 100 19.62 15.10 -14.51
C GLU A 100 19.74 13.62 -14.10
N GLN A 101 19.41 12.69 -15.02
CA GLN A 101 19.52 11.23 -14.86
C GLN A 101 18.73 10.62 -13.69
N MET A 102 17.72 11.33 -13.16
CA MET A 102 16.94 10.89 -11.98
C MET A 102 15.82 9.89 -12.29
N GLY A 103 15.75 9.34 -13.50
CA GLY A 103 14.63 8.51 -13.93
C GLY A 103 13.35 9.34 -14.00
N GLY A 104 12.20 8.72 -13.70
CA GLY A 104 10.90 9.38 -13.76
C GLY A 104 10.53 9.79 -15.19
N GLU A 105 9.97 10.99 -15.35
CA GLU A 105 9.57 11.58 -16.64
C GLU A 105 10.79 12.04 -17.46
N GLY A 106 10.80 11.66 -18.74
CA GLY A 106 11.88 11.96 -19.67
C GLY A 106 11.71 13.25 -20.46
N LYS A 107 12.59 13.41 -21.45
CA LYS A 107 12.52 14.53 -22.40
C LYS A 107 12.69 14.05 -23.84
N VAL A 108 12.04 14.78 -24.73
CA VAL A 108 12.23 14.66 -26.19
C VAL A 108 13.51 15.38 -26.58
N GLU A 109 14.34 14.71 -27.36
CA GLU A 109 15.59 15.26 -27.91
C GLU A 109 15.67 15.01 -29.43
N LYS A 110 16.43 15.85 -30.13
CA LYS A 110 16.74 15.68 -31.57
C LYS A 110 17.95 14.79 -31.82
N THR A 111 18.70 14.48 -30.77
CA THR A 111 19.90 13.64 -30.77
C THR A 111 19.74 12.53 -29.74
N VAL A 112 20.67 11.56 -29.74
CA VAL A 112 20.66 10.47 -28.75
C VAL A 112 20.60 11.04 -27.32
N PRO A 113 19.59 10.67 -26.52
CA PRO A 113 19.36 11.22 -25.20
C PRO A 113 20.12 10.40 -24.15
N THR A 114 20.05 10.83 -22.90
CA THR A 114 20.50 9.98 -21.78
C THR A 114 19.57 8.77 -21.66
N SER A 115 20.13 7.59 -21.38
CA SER A 115 19.36 6.35 -21.27
C SER A 115 18.75 6.20 -19.87
N TYR A 116 17.62 5.52 -19.79
CA TYR A 116 17.11 4.95 -18.55
C TYR A 116 17.85 3.66 -18.21
N GLN A 117 17.82 3.28 -16.93
CA GLN A 117 18.43 2.07 -16.41
C GLN A 117 17.39 1.04 -15.95
N ILE A 118 17.68 -0.22 -16.23
CA ILE A 118 17.04 -1.38 -15.61
C ILE A 118 18.15 -2.22 -14.98
N THR A 119 18.18 -2.26 -13.65
CA THR A 119 19.04 -3.19 -12.90
C THR A 119 18.39 -4.56 -12.91
N VAL A 120 19.05 -5.52 -13.58
CA VAL A 120 18.65 -6.94 -13.57
C VAL A 120 19.50 -7.65 -12.52
N TYR A 121 18.85 -8.25 -11.52
CA TYR A 121 19.53 -8.94 -10.42
C TYR A 121 19.21 -10.43 -10.41
N LYS A 122 20.13 -11.24 -9.93
CA LYS A 122 19.93 -12.70 -9.82
C LYS A 122 18.68 -13.01 -8.97
N ALA A 123 17.74 -13.80 -9.51
CA ALA A 123 16.43 -14.01 -8.87
C ALA A 123 16.48 -14.61 -7.44
N ASP A 124 17.52 -15.39 -7.12
CA ASP A 124 17.76 -15.99 -5.80
C ASP A 124 18.70 -15.15 -4.91
N ALA A 125 19.10 -13.95 -5.34
CA ALA A 125 19.90 -13.04 -4.52
C ALA A 125 19.07 -12.57 -3.32
N VAL A 126 19.55 -12.89 -2.12
CA VAL A 126 18.95 -12.49 -0.85
C VAL A 126 20.04 -11.92 0.05
N THR A 127 19.72 -10.85 0.78
CA THR A 127 20.61 -10.28 1.79
C THR A 127 20.23 -10.80 3.18
N PRO A 128 21.13 -10.80 4.18
CA PRO A 128 20.82 -11.36 5.49
C PRO A 128 19.67 -10.64 6.20
N ASP A 129 18.65 -11.37 6.65
CA ASP A 129 17.43 -10.78 7.24
C ASP A 129 17.68 -10.07 8.57
N TRP A 130 18.59 -10.60 9.39
CA TRP A 130 19.00 -9.96 10.64
C TRP A 130 19.61 -8.58 10.39
N PHE A 131 20.32 -8.41 9.27
CA PHE A 131 21.00 -7.17 8.94
C PHE A 131 20.02 -6.09 8.52
N LYS A 132 19.00 -6.42 7.70
CA LYS A 132 17.92 -5.48 7.33
C LYS A 132 17.19 -4.86 8.55
N LYS A 133 17.14 -5.61 9.65
CA LYS A 133 16.47 -5.21 10.91
C LYS A 133 17.39 -4.48 11.89
N ALA A 134 18.69 -4.41 11.58
CA ALA A 134 19.68 -3.92 12.52
C ALA A 134 19.70 -2.40 12.69
N VAL A 135 20.34 -1.98 13.77
CA VAL A 135 20.94 -0.64 13.93
C VAL A 135 22.43 -0.84 14.16
N MET A 136 23.23 -0.25 13.28
CA MET A 136 24.68 -0.35 13.25
C MET A 136 25.33 0.81 14.00
N TYR A 137 26.46 0.51 14.65
CA TYR A 137 27.32 1.49 15.30
C TYR A 137 28.77 1.32 14.82
N GLN A 138 29.31 2.33 14.14
CA GLN A 138 30.69 2.35 13.66
C GLN A 138 31.62 2.85 14.77
N ILE A 139 32.66 2.07 15.05
CA ILE A 139 33.68 2.34 16.07
C ILE A 139 35.04 2.46 15.41
N PHE A 140 35.73 3.56 15.71
CA PHE A 140 37.18 3.67 15.49
C PHE A 140 37.89 3.22 16.78
N PRO A 141 38.54 2.04 16.81
CA PRO A 141 38.91 1.36 18.06
C PRO A 141 39.77 2.20 19.03
N ASP A 142 40.85 2.81 18.53
CA ASP A 142 41.78 3.62 19.34
C ASP A 142 41.12 4.81 20.06
N ARG A 143 39.96 5.25 19.55
CA ARG A 143 39.30 6.50 19.95
C ARG A 143 38.04 6.30 20.77
N PHE A 144 37.58 5.06 20.94
CA PHE A 144 36.29 4.79 21.58
C PHE A 144 36.37 4.66 23.09
N TYR A 145 37.18 3.74 23.61
CA TYR A 145 37.39 3.61 25.05
C TYR A 145 38.68 2.85 25.37
N ARG A 146 39.47 3.38 26.31
CA ARG A 146 40.69 2.76 26.83
C ARG A 146 40.40 2.05 28.15
N SER A 147 40.53 0.72 28.16
CA SER A 147 40.58 -0.06 29.41
C SER A 147 42.04 -0.26 29.84
N GLY A 148 42.32 -0.04 31.12
CA GLY A 148 43.66 -0.15 31.70
C GLY A 148 44.57 1.06 31.44
N ASN A 149 45.78 1.00 32.01
CA ASN A 149 46.79 2.06 31.93
C ASN A 149 48.05 1.65 31.14
N GLU A 150 48.12 0.40 30.67
CA GLU A 150 49.26 -0.10 29.92
C GLU A 150 49.08 0.20 28.44
N ILE A 151 50.02 0.96 27.86
CA ILE A 151 50.07 1.27 26.43
C ILE A 151 51.27 0.53 25.84
N PRO A 152 51.06 -0.40 24.89
CA PRO A 152 52.14 -1.12 24.24
C PRO A 152 53.14 -0.17 23.57
N GLN A 153 54.44 -0.49 23.66
CA GLN A 153 55.44 0.27 22.92
C GLN A 153 55.31 0.01 21.43
N LYS A 154 55.19 1.10 20.65
CA LYS A 154 55.11 1.08 19.19
C LYS A 154 56.13 2.06 18.61
N PRO A 155 57.04 1.62 17.71
CA PRO A 155 58.03 2.51 17.11
C PRO A 155 57.38 3.68 16.36
N TYR A 156 57.94 4.89 16.50
CA TYR A 156 57.47 6.10 15.80
C TYR A 156 56.00 6.45 16.06
N ALA A 157 55.44 6.00 17.20
CA ALA A 157 54.11 6.37 17.68
C ALA A 157 54.19 7.55 18.67
N VAL A 158 53.17 8.40 18.66
CA VAL A 158 52.96 9.47 19.65
C VAL A 158 51.80 9.07 20.54
N PHE A 159 52.01 9.05 21.85
CA PHE A 159 50.99 8.64 22.82
C PHE A 159 50.40 9.85 23.53
N HIS A 160 49.07 9.95 23.49
CA HIS A 160 48.34 10.96 24.25
C HIS A 160 48.13 10.52 25.69
N CYS A 161 48.56 11.35 26.63
CA CYS A 161 48.37 11.12 28.05
C CYS A 161 46.95 11.48 28.49
N ASP A 162 46.40 12.57 27.96
CA ASP A 162 45.03 12.99 28.17
C ASP A 162 44.12 12.41 27.08
N TRP A 163 43.00 11.84 27.49
CA TRP A 163 42.01 11.32 26.56
C TRP A 163 41.39 12.43 25.72
N ASN A 164 41.35 13.67 26.21
CA ASN A 164 40.71 14.81 25.55
C ASN A 164 41.64 15.62 24.63
N ASP A 165 42.89 15.18 24.45
CA ASP A 165 43.80 15.83 23.51
C ASP A 165 43.22 15.82 22.08
N PRO A 166 43.45 16.87 21.27
CA PRO A 166 43.04 16.87 19.87
C PRO A 166 43.91 15.89 19.06
N PRO A 167 43.32 15.17 18.10
CA PRO A 167 44.09 14.25 17.26
C PRO A 167 44.98 15.02 16.28
N MET A 168 46.17 14.48 16.01
CA MET A 168 47.18 15.17 15.21
C MET A 168 48.09 14.20 14.43
N TYR A 169 48.31 14.50 13.16
CA TYR A 169 49.37 13.87 12.37
C TYR A 169 50.63 14.72 12.35
N TYR A 170 51.77 14.08 12.63
CA TYR A 170 53.06 14.71 12.49
C TYR A 170 53.55 14.50 11.06
N VAL A 171 53.52 15.56 10.26
CA VAL A 171 53.91 15.53 8.85
C VAL A 171 55.30 16.14 8.65
N ASP A 172 56.07 15.53 7.76
CA ASP A 172 57.31 16.13 7.27
C ASP A 172 56.98 17.37 6.42
N PRO A 173 57.60 18.53 6.67
CA PRO A 173 57.29 19.77 5.97
C PRO A 173 57.68 19.75 4.48
N ASP A 174 58.70 18.96 4.10
CA ASP A 174 59.25 18.89 2.76
C ASP A 174 58.55 17.82 1.92
N THR A 175 58.35 16.62 2.48
CA THR A 175 57.73 15.48 1.76
C THR A 175 56.22 15.40 1.93
N ARG A 176 55.66 16.13 2.91
CA ARG A 176 54.23 16.07 3.31
C ARG A 176 53.76 14.71 3.81
N GLN A 177 54.67 13.75 3.99
CA GLN A 177 54.35 12.42 4.50
C GLN A 177 54.18 12.44 6.02
N VAL A 178 53.31 11.57 6.54
CA VAL A 178 53.16 11.38 7.98
C VAL A 178 54.36 10.60 8.51
N ILE A 179 55.13 11.22 9.41
CA ILE A 179 56.33 10.61 10.03
C ILE A 179 56.00 9.90 11.34
N ALA A 180 54.96 10.33 12.06
CA ALA A 180 54.48 9.71 13.28
C ALA A 180 52.96 9.83 13.41
N TYR A 181 52.33 8.74 13.86
CA TYR A 181 50.89 8.66 14.11
C TYR A 181 50.61 8.72 15.61
N ASP A 182 49.47 9.32 15.97
CA ASP A 182 49.04 9.49 17.35
C ASP A 182 48.12 8.35 17.82
N PHE A 183 48.22 7.99 19.09
CA PHE A 183 47.44 6.92 19.73
C PHE A 183 46.91 7.36 21.09
N PHE A 184 45.64 7.06 21.34
CA PHE A 184 44.94 7.35 22.59
C PHE A 184 44.82 6.11 23.49
N GLY A 185 44.96 4.91 22.90
CA GLY A 185 45.02 3.63 23.60
C GLY A 185 43.66 2.95 23.76
N GLY A 186 42.67 3.31 22.95
CA GLY A 186 41.40 2.56 22.88
C GLY A 186 41.63 1.12 22.44
N ASN A 187 40.91 0.16 23.04
CA ASN A 187 41.22 -1.27 22.89
C ASN A 187 39.99 -2.18 22.99
N PHE A 188 40.14 -3.46 22.64
CA PHE A 188 39.02 -4.43 22.59
C PHE A 188 38.34 -4.62 23.95
N LYS A 189 39.11 -4.67 25.04
CA LYS A 189 38.56 -4.74 26.41
C LYS A 189 37.74 -3.50 26.72
N GLY A 190 38.19 -2.33 26.27
CA GLY A 190 37.44 -1.10 26.40
C GLY A 190 36.10 -1.14 25.64
N ILE A 191 36.09 -1.66 24.42
CA ILE A 191 34.84 -1.88 23.67
C ILE A 191 33.93 -2.87 24.42
N GLN A 192 34.49 -3.97 24.94
CA GLN A 192 33.77 -4.99 25.71
C GLN A 192 33.10 -4.39 26.96
N GLU A 193 33.79 -3.53 27.71
CA GLU A 193 33.23 -2.82 28.88
C GLU A 193 32.06 -1.89 28.52
N LYS A 194 32.00 -1.44 27.27
CA LYS A 194 30.95 -0.55 26.76
C LYS A 194 29.86 -1.27 25.95
N LEU A 195 29.90 -2.59 25.82
CA LEU A 195 28.81 -3.34 25.17
C LEU A 195 27.45 -3.08 25.86
N GLY A 196 27.42 -2.95 27.19
CA GLY A 196 26.20 -2.60 27.91
C GLY A 196 25.66 -1.21 27.55
N TYR A 197 26.54 -0.25 27.24
CA TYR A 197 26.12 1.07 26.73
C TYR A 197 25.46 0.94 25.35
N LEU A 198 26.09 0.20 24.43
CA LEU A 198 25.59 -0.02 23.07
C LEU A 198 24.27 -0.80 23.07
N GLN A 199 24.15 -1.82 23.91
CA GLN A 199 22.91 -2.57 24.09
C GLN A 199 21.78 -1.68 24.63
N ASN A 200 22.06 -0.81 25.62
CA ASN A 200 21.08 0.13 26.16
C ASN A 200 20.62 1.19 25.14
N LEU A 201 21.50 1.60 24.22
CA LEU A 201 21.10 2.41 23.07
C LEU A 201 20.19 1.64 22.09
N GLY A 202 20.26 0.31 22.06
CA GLY A 202 19.52 -0.57 21.16
C GLY A 202 20.30 -0.97 19.90
N ILE A 203 21.64 -0.90 19.94
CA ILE A 203 22.52 -1.34 18.86
C ILE A 203 22.52 -2.85 18.77
N SER A 204 22.49 -3.38 17.54
CA SER A 204 22.56 -4.82 17.27
C SER A 204 23.75 -5.21 16.39
N VAL A 205 24.50 -4.22 15.87
CA VAL A 205 25.68 -4.45 15.02
C VAL A 205 26.76 -3.42 15.33
N ILE A 206 27.98 -3.90 15.50
CA ILE A 206 29.19 -3.07 15.57
C ILE A 206 29.96 -3.25 14.26
N TYR A 207 30.33 -2.14 13.64
CA TYR A 207 31.30 -2.11 12.56
C TYR A 207 32.59 -1.51 13.10
N LEU A 208 33.69 -2.26 13.03
CA LEU A 208 35.01 -1.78 13.42
C LEU A 208 35.80 -1.35 12.19
N ASN A 209 36.34 -0.13 12.24
CA ASN A 209 37.49 0.24 11.39
C ASN A 209 38.64 -0.77 11.59
N PRO A 210 39.64 -0.82 10.67
CA PRO A 210 40.59 -1.92 10.61
C PRO A 210 41.31 -2.15 11.95
N ILE A 211 41.54 -3.43 12.25
CA ILE A 211 42.07 -3.88 13.56
C ILE A 211 43.42 -4.60 13.45
N PHE A 212 43.90 -4.80 12.23
CA PHE A 212 45.09 -5.59 11.95
C PHE A 212 46.35 -4.83 12.32
N LEU A 213 47.42 -5.57 12.58
CA LEU A 213 48.74 -4.99 12.88
C LEU A 213 49.10 -3.99 11.79
N SER A 214 49.47 -2.77 12.17
CA SER A 214 49.87 -1.73 11.23
C SER A 214 50.86 -0.76 11.89
N ARG A 215 51.36 0.24 11.15
CA ARG A 215 52.13 1.34 11.75
C ARG A 215 51.25 2.48 12.23
N SER A 216 50.18 2.80 11.48
CA SER A 216 49.27 3.89 11.80
C SER A 216 48.27 3.58 12.93
N ASN A 217 47.47 4.59 13.28
CA ASN A 217 46.32 4.49 14.19
C ASN A 217 45.01 4.09 13.50
N HIS A 218 44.95 4.20 12.17
CA HIS A 218 43.78 3.92 11.34
C HIS A 218 43.83 2.51 10.76
N HIS A 219 45.00 1.88 10.78
CA HIS A 219 45.24 0.48 10.45
C HIS A 219 44.98 0.05 8.99
N TYR A 220 44.67 0.99 8.09
CA TYR A 220 44.62 0.74 6.63
C TYR A 220 45.97 0.33 6.02
N ASP A 221 47.10 0.74 6.60
CA ASP A 221 48.46 0.33 6.23
C ASP A 221 48.81 -1.05 6.81
N THR A 222 48.03 -2.07 6.45
CA THR A 222 48.10 -3.40 7.08
C THR A 222 49.49 -4.03 6.95
N ALA A 223 50.06 -4.40 8.09
CA ALA A 223 51.37 -5.04 8.21
C ALA A 223 51.29 -6.57 8.32
N ASP A 224 50.25 -7.11 8.98
CA ASP A 224 49.96 -8.55 9.08
C ASP A 224 48.45 -8.77 9.26
N TYR A 225 47.82 -9.51 8.35
CA TYR A 225 46.36 -9.74 8.35
C TYR A 225 45.92 -10.78 9.38
N PHE A 226 46.82 -11.63 9.89
CA PHE A 226 46.48 -12.68 10.85
C PHE A 226 46.66 -12.27 12.31
N ARG A 227 47.11 -11.03 12.53
CA ARG A 227 47.44 -10.50 13.85
C ARG A 227 46.76 -9.16 14.08
N THR A 228 46.03 -9.03 15.17
CA THR A 228 45.53 -7.74 15.64
C THR A 228 46.67 -6.81 16.04
N ASP A 229 46.45 -5.50 15.92
CA ASP A 229 47.42 -4.53 16.41
C ASP A 229 47.55 -4.65 17.95
N PRO A 230 48.78 -4.77 18.49
CA PRO A 230 49.01 -4.85 19.93
C PRO A 230 48.35 -3.72 20.72
N MET A 231 48.21 -2.52 20.13
CA MET A 231 47.53 -1.39 20.75
C MET A 231 46.08 -1.71 21.11
N LEU A 232 45.41 -2.51 20.29
CA LEU A 232 44.01 -2.89 20.46
C LEU A 232 43.85 -4.13 21.35
N GLY A 233 44.82 -5.03 21.33
CA GLY A 233 44.83 -6.28 22.10
C GLY A 233 45.26 -7.48 21.27
N THR A 234 45.06 -8.67 21.81
CA THR A 234 45.38 -9.95 21.13
C THR A 234 44.23 -10.48 20.29
N ASN A 235 44.51 -11.43 19.40
CA ASN A 235 43.49 -12.16 18.63
C ASN A 235 42.47 -12.86 19.56
N GLU A 236 42.92 -13.32 20.73
CA GLU A 236 42.07 -13.95 21.74
C GLU A 236 41.18 -12.93 22.46
N ASP A 237 41.70 -11.73 22.77
CA ASP A 237 40.88 -10.63 23.30
C ASP A 237 39.78 -10.24 22.29
N PHE A 238 40.10 -10.21 21.00
CA PHE A 238 39.11 -9.96 19.95
C PHE A 238 38.05 -11.07 19.87
N ALA A 239 38.45 -12.34 19.92
CA ALA A 239 37.50 -13.46 19.94
C ALA A 239 36.63 -13.48 21.21
N GLU A 240 37.14 -12.99 22.33
CA GLU A 240 36.35 -12.77 23.55
C GLU A 240 35.34 -11.64 23.36
N LEU A 241 35.74 -10.51 22.75
CA LEU A 241 34.84 -9.41 22.40
C LEU A 241 33.70 -9.89 21.50
N CYS A 242 33.98 -10.67 20.45
CA CYS A 242 32.95 -11.23 19.57
C CYS A 242 31.93 -12.09 20.33
N ARG A 243 32.40 -12.98 21.23
CA ARG A 243 31.52 -13.82 22.05
C ARG A 243 30.68 -13.00 23.03
N ALA A 244 31.29 -12.03 23.71
CA ALA A 244 30.59 -11.15 24.64
C ALA A 244 29.54 -10.28 23.92
N ALA A 245 29.82 -9.82 22.70
CA ALA A 245 28.86 -9.11 21.87
C ALA A 245 27.71 -10.03 21.44
N GLU A 246 28.02 -11.24 20.99
CA GLU A 246 27.02 -12.24 20.58
C GLU A 246 26.05 -12.60 21.73
N ASP A 247 26.57 -12.80 22.95
CA ASP A 247 25.77 -13.04 24.16
C ASP A 247 24.79 -11.90 24.46
N MET A 248 25.08 -10.68 23.99
CA MET A 248 24.22 -9.50 24.10
C MET A 248 23.32 -9.26 22.87
N GLY A 249 23.37 -10.13 21.87
CA GLY A 249 22.65 -9.99 20.60
C GLY A 249 23.28 -8.99 19.62
N ILE A 250 24.55 -8.64 19.83
CA ILE A 250 25.33 -7.71 19.00
C ILE A 250 26.27 -8.50 18.10
N ARG A 251 26.21 -8.25 16.79
CA ARG A 251 27.12 -8.84 15.81
C ARG A 251 28.26 -7.90 15.45
N ILE A 252 29.42 -8.42 15.11
CA ILE A 252 30.60 -7.61 14.75
C ILE A 252 30.96 -7.81 13.27
N ILE A 253 31.17 -6.71 12.56
CA ILE A 253 31.64 -6.64 11.17
C ILE A 253 33.03 -6.01 11.18
N LEU A 254 33.96 -6.57 10.40
CA LEU A 254 35.31 -6.02 10.25
C LEU A 254 35.52 -5.31 8.93
N ASP A 255 36.41 -4.34 8.94
CA ASP A 255 36.95 -3.72 7.73
C ASP A 255 38.03 -4.60 7.09
N GLY A 256 37.88 -4.86 5.79
CA GLY A 256 38.76 -5.65 4.97
C GLY A 256 39.44 -4.77 3.93
N VAL A 257 40.71 -4.46 4.19
CA VAL A 257 41.57 -3.65 3.32
C VAL A 257 42.39 -4.61 2.47
N PHE A 258 42.04 -4.79 1.20
CA PHE A 258 42.67 -5.82 0.35
C PHE A 258 43.24 -5.31 -0.98
N SER A 259 43.10 -4.01 -1.30
CA SER A 259 43.68 -3.39 -2.51
C SER A 259 45.16 -3.03 -2.34
N HIS A 260 45.58 -2.80 -1.10
CA HIS A 260 46.95 -2.42 -0.75
C HIS A 260 47.36 -3.02 0.59
N THR A 261 48.65 -2.92 0.90
CA THR A 261 49.23 -3.27 2.20
C THR A 261 50.07 -2.09 2.69
N GLY A 262 50.53 -2.10 3.96
CA GLY A 262 51.53 -1.15 4.42
C GLY A 262 52.91 -1.43 3.82
N SER A 263 53.70 -0.39 3.54
CA SER A 263 55.10 -0.54 3.12
C SER A 263 55.98 -1.12 4.25
N ASP A 264 55.56 -0.95 5.50
CA ASP A 264 56.12 -1.57 6.70
C ASP A 264 55.34 -2.82 7.11
N SER A 265 55.33 -3.83 6.23
CA SER A 265 54.61 -5.10 6.40
C SER A 265 55.52 -6.32 6.29
N ILE A 266 55.04 -7.50 6.73
CA ILE A 266 55.74 -8.78 6.48
C ILE A 266 55.86 -9.10 4.98
N TYR A 267 54.99 -8.50 4.16
CA TYR A 267 54.90 -8.75 2.73
C TYR A 267 55.84 -7.86 1.92
N PHE A 268 55.89 -6.57 2.22
CA PHE A 268 56.69 -5.58 1.48
C PHE A 268 58.04 -5.32 2.16
N ASN A 269 58.04 -5.23 3.49
CA ASN A 269 59.20 -5.06 4.40
C ASN A 269 60.22 -3.98 3.97
N ARG A 270 59.75 -2.77 3.64
CA ARG A 270 60.61 -1.67 3.15
C ARG A 270 61.73 -1.30 4.13
N TYR A 271 61.44 -1.34 5.43
CA TYR A 271 62.38 -0.90 6.47
C TYR A 271 63.17 -2.03 7.14
N GLY A 272 62.88 -3.30 6.81
CA GLY A 272 63.55 -4.44 7.44
C GLY A 272 63.15 -4.69 8.89
N ASN A 273 61.94 -4.29 9.29
CA ASN A 273 61.42 -4.47 10.65
C ASN A 273 60.93 -5.91 10.92
N TYR A 274 60.74 -6.71 9.87
CA TYR A 274 60.28 -8.10 9.96
C TYR A 274 61.39 -9.09 9.57
N SER A 275 61.34 -10.30 10.13
CA SER A 275 62.30 -11.38 9.86
C SER A 275 62.17 -11.96 8.45
N GLU A 276 60.98 -11.88 7.88
CA GLU A 276 60.60 -12.32 6.56
C GLU A 276 61.22 -11.42 5.49
N VAL A 277 61.70 -12.01 4.38
CA VAL A 277 62.21 -11.22 3.25
C VAL A 277 61.02 -10.71 2.44
N GLY A 278 60.76 -9.40 2.52
CA GLY A 278 59.66 -8.75 1.80
C GLY A 278 59.98 -8.44 0.34
N ALA A 279 58.95 -8.11 -0.43
CA ALA A 279 59.03 -7.83 -1.86
C ALA A 279 59.99 -6.67 -2.20
N TYR A 280 60.06 -5.63 -1.36
CA TYR A 280 60.98 -4.50 -1.58
C TYR A 280 62.45 -4.90 -1.39
N GLN A 281 62.73 -5.94 -0.60
CA GLN A 281 64.10 -6.35 -0.24
C GLN A 281 64.70 -7.39 -1.18
N SER A 282 63.87 -8.25 -1.81
CA SER A 282 64.33 -9.22 -2.81
C SER A 282 63.26 -9.60 -3.81
N GLU A 283 63.64 -9.68 -5.09
CA GLU A 283 62.80 -10.28 -6.15
C GLU A 283 62.51 -11.78 -5.93
N ASN A 284 63.26 -12.44 -5.05
CA ASN A 284 63.01 -13.84 -4.66
C ASN A 284 62.04 -13.98 -3.47
N SER A 285 61.50 -12.86 -2.96
CA SER A 285 60.48 -12.90 -1.92
C SER A 285 59.25 -13.69 -2.41
N PRO A 286 58.61 -14.52 -1.57
CA PRO A 286 57.35 -15.19 -1.93
C PRO A 286 56.22 -14.20 -2.23
N TYR A 287 56.36 -12.95 -1.79
CA TYR A 287 55.38 -11.88 -1.99
C TYR A 287 55.73 -10.96 -3.17
N TYR A 288 56.87 -11.15 -3.84
CA TYR A 288 57.31 -10.25 -4.92
C TYR A 288 56.25 -10.12 -6.02
N GLU A 289 55.63 -11.24 -6.39
CA GLU A 289 54.58 -11.27 -7.40
C GLU A 289 53.27 -10.59 -6.98
N TRP A 290 53.10 -10.24 -5.69
CA TRP A 290 51.94 -9.49 -5.23
C TRP A 290 52.01 -8.03 -5.64
N TYR A 291 53.20 -7.48 -5.90
CA TYR A 291 53.37 -6.06 -6.19
C TYR A 291 53.74 -5.80 -7.65
N ASP A 292 53.61 -4.55 -8.09
CA ASP A 292 53.95 -4.10 -9.44
C ASP A 292 55.06 -3.04 -9.39
N PHE A 293 56.30 -3.50 -9.48
CA PHE A 293 57.48 -2.63 -9.56
C PHE A 293 57.69 -2.14 -11.00
N LYS A 294 57.66 -0.82 -11.18
CA LYS A 294 58.02 -0.16 -12.45
C LYS A 294 59.52 0.00 -12.59
N GLU A 295 60.23 0.24 -11.49
CA GLU A 295 61.68 0.28 -11.38
C GLU A 295 62.08 -0.22 -9.99
N TYR A 296 62.72 -1.38 -9.93
CA TYR A 296 62.98 -2.07 -8.66
C TYR A 296 64.15 -1.45 -7.88
N PRO A 297 64.05 -1.27 -6.54
CA PRO A 297 62.86 -1.47 -5.71
C PRO A 297 62.02 -0.19 -5.51
N ASP A 298 62.50 0.97 -5.96
CA ASP A 298 62.01 2.28 -5.47
C ASP A 298 60.76 2.84 -6.16
N LYS A 299 60.40 2.34 -7.34
CA LYS A 299 59.21 2.80 -8.07
C LYS A 299 58.24 1.66 -8.31
N TYR A 300 57.10 1.73 -7.65
CA TYR A 300 56.05 0.71 -7.69
C TYR A 300 54.67 1.37 -7.71
N ASP A 301 53.65 0.59 -8.05
CA ASP A 301 52.27 1.05 -7.99
C ASP A 301 51.82 1.26 -6.53
N CYS A 302 51.21 2.40 -6.26
CA CYS A 302 50.89 2.86 -4.91
C CYS A 302 49.50 3.47 -4.86
N TRP A 303 48.81 3.27 -3.74
CA TRP A 303 47.50 3.83 -3.51
C TRP A 303 47.56 5.36 -3.57
N TRP A 304 46.93 5.97 -4.57
CA TRP A 304 46.87 7.43 -4.76
C TRP A 304 48.24 8.14 -4.75
N GLY A 305 49.32 7.41 -5.07
CA GLY A 305 50.69 7.94 -5.03
C GLY A 305 51.34 7.99 -3.64
N PHE A 306 50.71 7.44 -2.60
CA PHE A 306 51.29 7.26 -1.28
C PHE A 306 52.22 6.03 -1.26
N ASP A 307 53.53 6.26 -1.29
CA ASP A 307 54.56 5.20 -1.26
C ASP A 307 54.58 4.39 0.06
N SER A 308 53.79 4.80 1.04
CA SER A 308 53.53 4.06 2.28
C SER A 308 52.48 2.95 2.12
N MET A 309 51.73 2.94 1.01
CA MET A 309 50.65 1.98 0.72
C MET A 309 50.84 1.34 -0.66
N PRO A 310 51.78 0.40 -0.83
CA PRO A 310 51.98 -0.34 -2.07
C PRO A 310 50.73 -1.15 -2.46
N ASN A 311 50.26 -0.95 -3.70
CA ASN A 311 49.14 -1.69 -4.27
C ASN A 311 49.52 -3.14 -4.50
N VAL A 312 48.59 -4.04 -4.21
CA VAL A 312 48.72 -5.45 -4.57
C VAL A 312 48.04 -5.74 -5.91
N LYS A 313 48.51 -6.76 -6.62
CA LYS A 313 47.82 -7.36 -7.77
C LYS A 313 46.85 -8.40 -7.23
N GLU A 314 45.61 -7.98 -7.00
CA GLU A 314 44.63 -8.73 -6.21
C GLU A 314 44.21 -10.05 -6.86
N THR A 315 44.35 -10.17 -8.19
CA THR A 315 44.00 -11.38 -8.94
C THR A 315 45.16 -12.36 -9.09
N THR A 316 46.34 -12.05 -8.52
CA THR A 316 47.46 -13.00 -8.45
C THR A 316 47.01 -14.27 -7.70
N PRO A 317 47.17 -15.48 -8.27
CA PRO A 317 46.66 -16.71 -7.66
C PRO A 317 47.08 -16.91 -6.20
N SER A 318 48.35 -16.67 -5.87
CA SER A 318 48.84 -16.80 -4.49
C SER A 318 48.20 -15.82 -3.52
N TYR A 319 47.86 -14.60 -3.97
CA TYR A 319 47.14 -13.62 -3.16
C TYR A 319 45.65 -13.99 -2.99
N MET A 320 44.99 -14.45 -4.06
CA MET A 320 43.62 -14.97 -4.02
C MET A 320 43.51 -16.16 -3.07
N ASP A 321 44.50 -17.06 -3.07
CA ASP A 321 44.56 -18.21 -2.18
C ASP A 321 44.75 -17.76 -0.72
N TYR A 322 45.62 -16.79 -0.49
CA TYR A 322 45.92 -16.22 0.82
C TYR A 322 44.73 -15.48 1.45
N ILE A 323 44.00 -14.66 0.67
CA ILE A 323 42.86 -13.88 1.20
C ILE A 323 41.56 -14.70 1.19
N ILE A 324 41.32 -15.53 0.17
CA ILE A 324 40.00 -16.11 -0.12
C ILE A 324 40.03 -17.65 -0.11
N ASN A 325 40.80 -18.29 -0.99
CA ASN A 325 40.52 -19.68 -1.37
C ASN A 325 40.95 -20.71 -0.32
N ASN A 326 42.12 -20.54 0.29
CA ASN A 326 42.69 -21.53 1.22
C ASN A 326 41.84 -21.67 2.49
N ASP A 327 41.90 -22.85 3.12
CA ASP A 327 41.14 -23.12 4.35
C ASP A 327 41.62 -22.31 5.57
N ASP A 328 42.87 -21.85 5.51
CA ASP A 328 43.55 -20.96 6.44
C ASP A 328 43.62 -19.51 5.91
N SER A 329 42.85 -19.16 4.89
CA SER A 329 42.82 -17.80 4.34
C SER A 329 42.39 -16.75 5.38
N VAL A 330 42.76 -15.49 5.13
CA VAL A 330 42.40 -14.35 6.00
C VAL A 330 40.90 -14.31 6.27
N MET A 331 40.07 -14.47 5.23
CA MET A 331 38.62 -14.53 5.38
C MET A 331 38.19 -15.66 6.33
N ASN A 332 38.63 -16.89 6.08
CA ASN A 332 38.24 -18.04 6.89
C ASN A 332 38.69 -17.92 8.35
N TYR A 333 39.90 -17.38 8.57
CA TYR A 333 40.46 -17.19 9.89
C TYR A 333 39.61 -16.28 10.77
N TRP A 334 39.24 -15.09 10.27
CA TRP A 334 38.44 -14.15 11.05
C TRP A 334 36.97 -14.55 11.17
N MET A 335 36.39 -15.19 10.15
CA MET A 335 35.06 -15.80 10.26
C MET A 335 35.04 -16.84 11.40
N LYS A 336 36.09 -17.67 11.54
CA LYS A 336 36.23 -18.63 12.66
C LYS A 336 36.42 -17.95 14.03
N LYS A 337 36.88 -16.68 14.06
CA LYS A 337 37.02 -15.88 15.29
C LYS A 337 35.73 -15.17 15.70
N GLY A 338 34.64 -15.31 14.94
CA GLY A 338 33.28 -14.92 15.34
C GLY A 338 32.70 -13.66 14.70
N ILE A 339 33.31 -13.14 13.63
CA ILE A 339 32.74 -12.00 12.89
C ILE A 339 31.53 -12.46 12.08
N SER A 340 30.59 -11.55 11.83
CA SER A 340 29.35 -11.80 11.08
C SER A 340 29.34 -11.18 9.68
N GLY A 341 30.48 -10.67 9.21
CA GLY A 341 30.58 -10.04 7.90
C GLY A 341 31.79 -9.14 7.73
N TRP A 342 31.90 -8.57 6.54
CA TRP A 342 32.98 -7.68 6.13
C TRP A 342 32.44 -6.38 5.53
N ARG A 343 33.14 -5.28 5.79
CA ARG A 343 33.12 -4.07 4.98
C ARG A 343 34.38 -4.08 4.13
N LEU A 344 34.26 -3.97 2.80
CA LEU A 344 35.42 -3.90 1.90
C LEU A 344 35.79 -2.45 1.65
N ASP A 345 37.00 -2.10 2.06
CA ASP A 345 37.63 -0.81 1.80
C ASP A 345 37.94 -0.65 0.32
N VAL A 346 37.64 0.54 -0.22
CA VAL A 346 37.92 0.93 -1.60
C VAL A 346 37.65 -0.22 -2.59
N ILE A 347 36.45 -0.82 -2.50
CA ILE A 347 36.04 -1.93 -3.38
C ILE A 347 36.08 -1.55 -4.87
N ASP A 348 36.09 -0.24 -5.15
CA ASP A 348 36.22 0.34 -6.48
C ASP A 348 37.58 0.14 -7.14
N GLU A 349 38.63 -0.11 -6.35
CA GLU A 349 39.94 -0.51 -6.84
C GLU A 349 40.06 -2.03 -6.98
N LEU A 350 39.25 -2.81 -6.24
CA LEU A 350 39.27 -4.27 -6.33
C LEU A 350 38.73 -4.75 -7.68
N PRO A 351 39.45 -5.61 -8.41
CA PRO A 351 38.97 -6.18 -9.67
C PRO A 351 37.67 -7.00 -9.50
N ARG A 352 36.81 -6.99 -10.52
CA ARG A 352 35.54 -7.75 -10.55
C ARG A 352 35.73 -9.25 -10.22
N GLN A 353 36.85 -9.82 -10.66
CA GLN A 353 37.19 -11.22 -10.37
C GLN A 353 37.41 -11.45 -8.87
N PHE A 354 38.05 -10.52 -8.17
CA PHE A 354 38.30 -10.59 -6.74
C PHE A 354 36.99 -10.44 -5.96
N SER A 355 36.21 -9.38 -6.21
CA SER A 355 34.96 -9.10 -5.48
C SER A 355 33.95 -10.25 -5.59
N ARG A 356 33.77 -10.82 -6.79
CA ARG A 356 32.88 -11.97 -7.01
C ARG A 356 33.38 -13.24 -6.33
N ALA A 357 34.68 -13.51 -6.36
CA ALA A 357 35.25 -14.66 -5.67
C ALA A 357 35.09 -14.53 -4.14
N PHE A 358 35.34 -13.32 -3.62
CA PHE A 358 35.20 -13.01 -2.20
C PHE A 358 33.76 -13.21 -1.74
N TYR A 359 32.78 -12.59 -2.43
CA TYR A 359 31.36 -12.74 -2.10
C TYR A 359 30.91 -14.20 -2.16
N LYS A 360 31.27 -14.93 -3.23
CA LYS A 360 30.91 -16.34 -3.39
C LYS A 360 31.49 -17.20 -2.26
N LYS A 361 32.76 -17.00 -1.89
CA LYS A 361 33.40 -17.75 -0.81
C LYS A 361 32.75 -17.40 0.54
N LEU A 362 32.52 -16.12 0.83
CA LEU A 362 31.87 -15.68 2.06
C LEU A 362 30.50 -16.33 2.23
N LYS A 363 29.64 -16.27 1.20
CA LYS A 363 28.30 -16.90 1.21
C LYS A 363 28.34 -18.43 1.28
N SER A 364 29.44 -19.06 0.89
CA SER A 364 29.63 -20.50 1.05
C SER A 364 30.03 -20.90 2.47
N ILE A 365 30.72 -20.01 3.20
CA ILE A 365 31.09 -20.20 4.61
C ILE A 365 29.86 -19.98 5.49
N ASP A 366 29.21 -18.83 5.30
CA ASP A 366 28.00 -18.44 6.01
C ASP A 366 27.11 -17.61 5.07
N LYS A 367 25.91 -18.12 4.79
CA LYS A 367 24.93 -17.44 3.93
C LYS A 367 24.41 -16.15 4.57
N ASP A 368 24.40 -16.09 5.90
CA ASP A 368 23.94 -14.93 6.67
C ASP A 368 25.05 -13.92 6.96
N ALA A 369 26.30 -14.19 6.57
CA ALA A 369 27.37 -13.22 6.68
C ALA A 369 27.15 -12.06 5.69
N VAL A 370 27.27 -10.82 6.16
CA VAL A 370 27.02 -9.63 5.34
C VAL A 370 28.31 -9.15 4.66
N LEU A 371 28.21 -8.69 3.41
CA LEU A 371 29.28 -7.98 2.72
C LEU A 371 28.83 -6.56 2.33
N ILE A 372 29.56 -5.56 2.82
CA ILE A 372 29.28 -4.14 2.59
C ILE A 372 30.43 -3.54 1.76
N GLY A 373 30.13 -2.92 0.62
CA GLY A 373 31.13 -2.18 -0.16
C GLY A 373 31.25 -0.72 0.26
N GLU A 374 32.46 -0.18 0.30
CA GLU A 374 32.66 1.27 0.30
C GLU A 374 32.48 1.82 -1.12
N ILE A 375 31.31 2.42 -1.39
CA ILE A 375 31.00 3.02 -2.68
C ILE A 375 30.38 4.40 -2.42
N TRP A 376 30.97 5.46 -2.97
CA TRP A 376 30.57 6.84 -2.69
C TRP A 376 29.41 7.33 -3.57
N GLU A 377 29.30 6.80 -4.79
CA GLU A 377 28.26 7.10 -5.77
C GLU A 377 27.19 5.99 -5.82
N ASP A 378 26.39 5.99 -6.88
CA ASP A 378 25.36 4.97 -7.10
C ASP A 378 26.00 3.58 -7.31
N ALA A 379 25.84 2.69 -6.34
CA ALA A 379 26.39 1.33 -6.36
C ALA A 379 25.82 0.44 -7.49
N SER A 380 24.70 0.81 -8.10
CA SER A 380 24.12 0.05 -9.20
C SER A 380 24.86 0.25 -10.52
N ASN A 381 25.43 1.44 -10.78
CA ASN A 381 25.90 1.85 -12.11
C ASN A 381 27.22 2.64 -12.11
N LYS A 382 27.98 2.59 -11.01
CA LYS A 382 29.24 3.32 -10.87
C LYS A 382 30.22 3.05 -12.01
N VAL A 383 30.95 4.07 -12.41
CA VAL A 383 32.13 3.95 -13.29
C VAL A 383 33.39 4.20 -12.46
N SER A 384 34.27 3.21 -12.38
CA SER A 384 35.56 3.31 -11.68
C SER A 384 36.69 3.09 -12.69
N TYR A 385 37.64 4.04 -12.82
CA TYR A 385 38.75 3.98 -13.77
C TYR A 385 38.35 3.63 -15.22
N ASN A 386 37.25 4.24 -15.72
CA ASN A 386 36.64 3.94 -17.03
C ASN A 386 36.09 2.51 -17.19
N VAL A 387 35.92 1.78 -16.10
CA VAL A 387 35.30 0.44 -16.06
C VAL A 387 33.96 0.52 -15.34
N PRO A 388 32.85 0.16 -16.01
CA PRO A 388 31.56 0.07 -15.35
C PRO A 388 31.49 -1.05 -14.31
N ARG A 389 30.85 -0.72 -13.18
CA ARG A 389 30.69 -1.58 -12.01
C ARG A 389 29.20 -1.78 -11.77
N GLU A 390 28.80 -3.03 -11.60
CA GLU A 390 27.40 -3.46 -11.51
C GLU A 390 27.18 -4.24 -10.19
N TYR A 391 27.54 -3.62 -9.06
CA TYR A 391 27.67 -4.32 -7.78
C TYR A 391 26.35 -4.95 -7.29
N LEU A 392 25.22 -4.36 -7.66
CA LEU A 392 23.89 -4.77 -7.21
C LEU A 392 23.20 -5.82 -8.11
N CYS A 393 23.92 -6.41 -9.07
CA CYS A 393 23.38 -7.48 -9.92
C CYS A 393 23.32 -8.87 -9.23
N GLY A 394 23.74 -8.97 -7.96
CA GLY A 394 23.61 -10.17 -7.13
C GLY A 394 24.86 -11.04 -7.04
N TYR A 395 26.04 -10.51 -7.37
CA TYR A 395 27.29 -11.27 -7.42
C TYR A 395 28.41 -10.76 -6.50
N GLU A 396 28.29 -9.55 -5.95
CA GLU A 396 29.45 -8.85 -5.37
C GLU A 396 29.24 -8.32 -3.95
N ILE A 397 28.07 -7.78 -3.59
CA ILE A 397 27.82 -7.22 -2.26
C ILE A 397 26.36 -7.39 -1.84
N ASP A 398 26.11 -7.35 -0.53
CA ASP A 398 24.75 -7.27 0.03
C ASP A 398 24.28 -5.82 0.18
N GLY A 399 25.18 -4.93 0.58
CA GLY A 399 24.90 -3.50 0.76
C GLY A 399 26.13 -2.65 0.50
N ALA A 400 25.96 -1.33 0.55
CA ALA A 400 27.04 -0.36 0.42
C ALA A 400 26.91 0.74 1.47
N MET A 401 27.99 1.48 1.70
CA MET A 401 27.94 2.74 2.43
C MET A 401 27.09 3.73 1.65
N ASN A 402 25.91 4.08 2.17
CA ASN A 402 24.90 4.84 1.44
C ASN A 402 25.18 6.35 1.41
N TYR A 403 26.35 6.72 0.88
CA TYR A 403 26.73 8.12 0.62
C TYR A 403 25.74 8.87 -0.29
N PRO A 404 25.09 8.23 -1.29
CA PRO A 404 24.02 8.88 -2.04
C PRO A 404 22.87 9.36 -1.15
N LEU A 405 22.37 8.53 -0.23
CA LEU A 405 21.34 8.94 0.72
C LEU A 405 21.83 10.03 1.66
N ARG A 406 23.08 9.92 2.15
CA ARG A 406 23.70 10.97 2.97
C ARG A 406 23.68 12.34 2.27
N SER A 407 24.07 12.39 0.99
CA SER A 407 24.02 13.62 0.19
C SER A 407 22.58 14.15 0.08
N ILE A 408 21.62 13.29 -0.26
CA ILE A 408 20.20 13.68 -0.35
C ILE A 408 19.72 14.32 0.96
N MET A 409 20.03 13.71 2.10
CA MET A 409 19.61 14.21 3.41
C MET A 409 20.27 15.55 3.76
N LEU A 410 21.58 15.68 3.53
CA LEU A 410 22.32 16.91 3.81
C LEU A 410 21.89 18.05 2.89
N ASP A 411 21.70 17.79 1.60
CA ASP A 411 21.32 18.80 0.63
C ASP A 411 19.92 19.36 0.92
N PHE A 412 18.98 18.51 1.36
CA PHE A 412 17.69 18.97 1.88
C PHE A 412 17.88 19.83 3.14
N LEU A 413 18.53 19.31 4.19
CA LEU A 413 18.63 20.00 5.49
C LEU A 413 19.43 21.32 5.42
N LEU A 414 20.38 21.44 4.48
CA LEU A 414 21.22 22.61 4.25
C LEU A 414 20.66 23.57 3.19
N ASN A 415 19.41 23.39 2.76
CA ASN A 415 18.74 24.27 1.80
C ASN A 415 19.43 24.35 0.43
N ARG A 416 19.97 23.22 -0.02
CA ARG A 416 20.51 23.05 -1.38
C ARG A 416 19.48 22.42 -2.31
N ASP A 417 18.61 21.56 -1.78
CA ASP A 417 17.50 20.93 -2.51
C ASP A 417 16.14 21.21 -1.86
N THR A 418 15.09 21.28 -2.69
CA THR A 418 13.68 21.32 -2.21
C THR A 418 13.19 19.92 -1.84
N ALA A 419 12.05 19.83 -1.14
CA ALA A 419 11.46 18.53 -0.81
C ALA A 419 11.05 17.74 -2.08
N GLN A 420 10.60 18.41 -3.15
CA GLN A 420 10.27 17.72 -4.40
C GLN A 420 11.49 17.11 -5.09
N THR A 421 12.61 17.84 -5.17
CA THR A 421 13.87 17.32 -5.73
C THR A 421 14.39 16.17 -4.87
N THR A 422 14.34 16.33 -3.56
CA THR A 422 14.69 15.29 -2.58
C THR A 422 13.88 14.01 -2.83
N GLN A 423 12.57 14.11 -3.01
CA GLN A 423 11.72 12.95 -3.28
C GLN A 423 12.08 12.26 -4.61
N LYS A 424 12.40 13.02 -5.66
CA LYS A 424 12.86 12.45 -6.95
C LYS A 424 14.17 11.68 -6.80
N ARG A 425 15.13 12.21 -6.04
CA ARG A 425 16.41 11.52 -5.78
C ARG A 425 16.22 10.23 -4.98
N ILE A 426 15.30 10.21 -4.00
CA ILE A 426 14.94 8.97 -3.27
C ILE A 426 14.25 7.96 -4.21
N ALA A 427 13.30 8.43 -5.03
CA ALA A 427 12.62 7.57 -6.00
C ALA A 427 13.60 6.96 -7.00
N ASN A 428 14.59 7.73 -7.47
CA ASN A 428 15.65 7.25 -8.35
C ASN A 428 16.49 6.16 -7.70
N GLN A 429 16.92 6.34 -6.44
CA GLN A 429 17.65 5.29 -5.72
C GLN A 429 16.80 4.02 -5.56
N HIS A 430 15.52 4.17 -5.18
CA HIS A 430 14.60 3.03 -5.04
C HIS A 430 14.30 2.33 -6.36
N GLU A 431 14.35 3.06 -7.48
CA GLU A 431 14.19 2.52 -8.83
C GLU A 431 15.42 1.72 -9.26
N ASN A 432 16.62 2.22 -8.98
CA ASN A 432 17.88 1.59 -9.39
C ASN A 432 18.24 0.36 -8.53
N TYR A 433 17.83 0.33 -7.26
CA TYR A 433 18.36 -0.62 -6.27
C TYR A 433 17.39 -1.80 -6.09
N PRO A 434 17.85 -3.07 -6.21
CA PRO A 434 17.03 -4.20 -5.80
C PRO A 434 16.60 -4.07 -4.35
N ALA A 435 15.34 -4.44 -4.05
CA ALA A 435 14.78 -4.27 -2.72
C ALA A 435 15.61 -4.97 -1.62
N GLN A 436 16.19 -6.13 -1.93
CA GLN A 436 17.08 -6.87 -1.02
C GLN A 436 18.32 -6.03 -0.63
N ASN A 437 18.95 -5.36 -1.59
CA ASN A 437 20.12 -4.53 -1.36
C ASN A 437 19.75 -3.18 -0.71
N LEU A 438 18.68 -2.52 -1.17
CA LEU A 438 18.22 -1.24 -0.63
C LEU A 438 18.01 -1.31 0.89
N TYR A 439 17.38 -2.37 1.38
CA TYR A 439 17.13 -2.56 2.82
C TYR A 439 18.37 -3.03 3.60
N ALA A 440 19.44 -3.41 2.91
CA ALA A 440 20.74 -3.75 3.47
C ALA A 440 21.77 -2.61 3.28
N MET A 441 21.38 -1.44 2.78
CA MET A 441 22.29 -0.30 2.67
C MET A 441 22.69 0.24 4.05
N MET A 442 23.97 0.59 4.23
CA MET A 442 24.47 1.21 5.46
C MET A 442 24.17 2.71 5.40
N ASN A 443 23.07 3.14 6.02
CA ASN A 443 22.59 4.52 6.02
C ASN A 443 23.37 5.34 7.05
N LEU A 444 24.47 5.94 6.60
CA LEU A 444 25.37 6.77 7.43
C LEU A 444 25.05 8.27 7.36
N LEU A 445 25.31 8.98 8.47
CA LEU A 445 25.33 10.45 8.53
C LEU A 445 26.76 10.99 8.65
N GLY A 446 27.58 10.33 9.46
CA GLY A 446 29.02 10.53 9.58
C GLY A 446 29.78 9.23 9.33
N SER A 447 31.08 9.34 9.08
CA SER A 447 32.05 8.26 9.05
C SER A 447 33.44 8.82 9.32
N HIS A 448 34.43 7.95 9.39
CA HIS A 448 35.83 8.32 9.54
C HIS A 448 36.48 9.06 8.35
N ASP A 449 35.79 9.21 7.20
CA ASP A 449 36.34 9.87 5.99
C ASP A 449 35.68 11.21 5.68
N VAL A 450 34.60 11.54 6.38
CA VAL A 450 33.86 12.79 6.19
C VAL A 450 33.86 13.60 7.48
N GLU A 451 33.59 14.89 7.37
CA GLU A 451 33.41 15.76 8.52
C GLU A 451 32.28 15.26 9.43
N ARG A 452 32.38 15.55 10.74
CA ARG A 452 31.30 15.23 11.69
C ARG A 452 30.00 15.88 11.23
N VAL A 453 28.92 15.11 11.25
CA VAL A 453 27.62 15.57 10.73
C VAL A 453 27.14 16.84 11.45
N LEU A 454 27.37 16.96 12.76
CA LEU A 454 26.97 18.12 13.54
C LEU A 454 27.70 19.40 13.06
N THR A 455 28.99 19.29 12.74
CA THR A 455 29.79 20.39 12.18
C THR A 455 29.21 20.87 10.85
N LEU A 456 28.81 19.95 9.97
CA LEU A 456 28.20 20.29 8.68
C LEU A 456 26.82 20.94 8.83
N LEU A 457 25.97 20.38 9.71
CA LEU A 457 24.61 20.89 9.94
C LEU A 457 24.58 22.26 10.63
N GLY A 458 25.67 22.62 11.32
CA GLY A 458 25.92 23.95 11.87
C GLY A 458 26.48 24.95 10.87
N GLU A 459 26.59 24.60 9.59
CA GLU A 459 27.12 25.49 8.53
C GLU A 459 28.55 25.98 8.84
N ALA A 460 29.38 25.10 9.41
CA ALA A 460 30.80 25.40 9.59
C ALA A 460 31.45 25.80 8.24
N PRO A 461 32.40 26.75 8.23
CA PRO A 461 33.09 27.14 7.01
C PRO A 461 33.72 25.94 6.30
N PRO A 462 33.73 25.90 4.95
CA PRO A 462 34.40 24.85 4.20
C PRO A 462 35.86 24.70 4.64
N ILE A 463 36.33 23.46 4.76
CA ILE A 463 37.66 23.13 5.30
C ILE A 463 38.79 23.86 4.56
N ASP A 464 38.67 24.05 3.24
CA ASP A 464 39.67 24.73 2.40
C ASP A 464 39.89 26.20 2.80
N ASN A 465 38.93 26.78 3.53
CA ASN A 465 38.98 28.16 4.00
C ASN A 465 39.46 28.29 5.46
N VAL A 466 39.78 27.18 6.13
CA VAL A 466 40.17 27.15 7.55
C VAL A 466 41.61 26.62 7.68
N PRO A 467 42.55 27.40 8.23
CA PRO A 467 43.92 26.92 8.46
C PRO A 467 43.94 25.67 9.37
N THR A 468 44.79 24.68 9.08
CA THR A 468 44.90 23.43 9.84
C THR A 468 45.08 23.64 11.33
N THR A 469 45.81 24.69 11.74
CA THR A 469 46.01 25.05 13.15
C THR A 469 44.73 25.48 13.87
N VAL A 470 43.73 25.95 13.14
CA VAL A 470 42.42 26.39 13.67
C VAL A 470 41.40 25.26 13.61
N GLN A 471 41.58 24.28 12.71
CA GLN A 471 40.64 23.17 12.54
C GLN A 471 40.50 22.30 13.80
N ALA A 472 41.61 22.04 14.52
CA ALA A 472 41.61 21.22 15.74
C ALA A 472 40.77 21.83 16.87
N ASP A 473 40.86 23.15 17.03
CA ASP A 473 40.20 23.90 18.11
C ASP A 473 38.82 24.44 17.71
N PHE A 474 38.42 24.26 16.45
CA PHE A 474 37.15 24.79 15.95
C PHE A 474 35.96 24.21 16.70
N ARG A 475 35.09 25.08 17.20
CA ARG A 475 33.80 24.72 17.78
C ARG A 475 32.74 25.68 17.23
N LEU A 476 31.55 25.14 16.96
CA LEU A 476 30.39 25.96 16.59
C LEU A 476 30.03 26.90 17.75
N ASP A 477 29.65 28.12 17.43
CA ASP A 477 29.05 29.02 18.43
C ASP A 477 27.65 28.54 18.85
N ASP A 478 27.12 29.10 19.94
CA ASP A 478 25.82 28.70 20.52
C ASP A 478 24.63 28.79 19.54
N THR A 479 24.71 29.65 18.53
CA THR A 479 23.62 29.82 17.55
C THR A 479 23.69 28.71 16.51
N HIS A 480 24.87 28.49 15.93
CA HIS A 480 25.09 27.44 14.96
C HIS A 480 24.99 26.04 15.57
N LEU A 481 25.41 25.85 16.82
CA LEU A 481 25.26 24.60 17.56
C LEU A 481 23.78 24.24 17.78
N ARG A 482 22.95 25.21 18.19
CA ARG A 482 21.50 24.98 18.34
C ARG A 482 20.83 24.62 17.02
N LEU A 483 21.22 25.30 15.93
CA LEU A 483 20.76 24.99 14.57
C LEU A 483 21.18 23.57 14.16
N ALA A 484 22.45 23.22 14.39
CA ALA A 484 23.01 21.90 14.09
C ALA A 484 22.27 20.79 14.83
N ILE A 485 22.05 20.94 16.14
CA ILE A 485 21.31 19.96 16.95
C ILE A 485 19.87 19.81 16.45
N ALA A 486 19.19 20.91 16.10
CA ALA A 486 17.83 20.85 15.58
C ALA A 486 17.76 20.09 14.25
N ARG A 487 18.68 20.36 13.31
CA ARG A 487 18.79 19.64 12.05
C ARG A 487 19.20 18.18 12.24
N LEU A 488 20.10 17.89 13.18
CA LEU A 488 20.55 16.53 13.47
C LEU A 488 19.39 15.68 13.98
N LYS A 489 18.51 16.24 14.83
CA LYS A 489 17.29 15.54 15.25
C LYS A 489 16.39 15.15 14.07
N ILE A 490 16.23 16.03 13.07
CA ILE A 490 15.50 15.70 11.84
C ILE A 490 16.23 14.58 11.07
N ALA A 491 17.55 14.71 10.90
CA ALA A 491 18.36 13.71 10.19
C ALA A 491 18.25 12.32 10.83
N VAL A 492 18.32 12.23 12.16
CA VAL A 492 18.25 10.96 12.90
C VAL A 492 16.84 10.38 12.85
N CYS A 493 15.80 11.21 12.97
CA CYS A 493 14.42 10.78 12.73
C CYS A 493 14.29 10.11 11.37
N TRP A 494 14.82 10.76 10.34
CA TRP A 494 14.78 10.28 8.97
C TRP A 494 15.61 9.00 8.78
N GLN A 495 16.83 8.95 9.33
CA GLN A 495 17.73 7.80 9.31
C GLN A 495 17.07 6.55 9.92
N MET A 496 16.37 6.70 11.05
CA MET A 496 15.74 5.60 11.78
C MET A 496 14.42 5.13 11.15
N THR A 497 13.81 5.92 10.27
CA THR A 497 12.48 5.66 9.71
C THR A 497 12.47 5.41 8.20
N LEU A 498 13.62 5.45 7.51
CA LEU A 498 13.78 4.98 6.12
C LEU A 498 14.11 3.48 6.02
N PRO A 499 13.90 2.86 4.83
CA PRO A 499 14.54 1.59 4.46
C PRO A 499 16.07 1.65 4.53
N GLY A 500 16.71 0.52 4.85
CA GLY A 500 18.16 0.42 5.05
C GLY A 500 18.55 0.36 6.53
N VAL A 501 19.82 0.09 6.80
CA VAL A 501 20.39 -0.11 8.14
C VAL A 501 20.95 1.22 8.66
N PRO A 502 20.34 1.84 9.68
CA PRO A 502 20.87 3.07 10.27
C PRO A 502 22.27 2.81 10.83
N SER A 503 23.24 3.62 10.44
CA SER A 503 24.63 3.54 10.94
C SER A 503 25.02 4.81 11.69
N ILE A 504 25.29 4.66 12.98
CA ILE A 504 25.72 5.74 13.86
C ILE A 504 27.24 5.71 13.95
N TYR A 505 27.91 6.81 13.64
CA TYR A 505 29.34 6.95 13.85
C TYR A 505 29.62 7.40 15.28
N TYR A 506 30.51 6.70 15.99
CA TYR A 506 30.69 6.90 17.44
C TYR A 506 30.85 8.37 17.79
N GLY A 507 30.04 8.87 18.71
CA GLY A 507 30.11 10.27 19.15
C GLY A 507 29.09 11.19 18.51
N ASP A 508 28.51 10.82 17.37
CA ASP A 508 27.44 11.62 16.73
C ASP A 508 26.21 11.69 17.65
N GLU A 509 25.94 10.64 18.42
CA GLU A 509 24.80 10.58 19.36
C GLU A 509 24.98 11.46 20.60
N VAL A 510 26.22 11.85 20.91
CA VAL A 510 26.55 12.78 22.00
C VAL A 510 26.99 14.16 21.49
N GLY A 511 26.85 14.41 20.18
CA GLY A 511 27.06 15.73 19.59
C GLY A 511 28.53 16.10 19.37
N MET A 512 29.39 15.12 19.08
CA MET A 512 30.78 15.40 18.76
C MET A 512 30.92 16.24 17.47
N GLN A 513 31.93 17.12 17.48
CA GLN A 513 32.26 18.04 16.40
C GLN A 513 33.65 17.71 15.86
N GLY A 514 33.90 18.05 14.59
CA GLY A 514 35.19 17.85 13.97
C GLY A 514 35.14 18.07 12.46
N TYR A 515 36.19 18.69 11.92
CA TYR A 515 36.46 18.74 10.48
C TYR A 515 36.88 17.36 9.95
N ARG A 516 37.46 17.28 8.74
CA ARG A 516 37.93 16.01 8.16
C ARG A 516 39.09 15.40 8.98
N ASP A 517 39.51 14.23 8.55
CA ASP A 517 40.67 13.49 9.07
C ASP A 517 41.87 14.44 9.30
N PRO A 518 42.47 14.45 10.51
CA PRO A 518 42.23 13.56 11.66
C PRO A 518 41.13 14.02 12.65
N HIS A 519 40.55 15.19 12.49
CA HIS A 519 39.67 15.80 13.50
C HIS A 519 38.29 15.12 13.63
N ASN A 520 37.81 14.43 12.59
CA ASN A 520 36.62 13.59 12.67
C ASN A 520 36.83 12.31 13.51
N ARG A 521 38.08 11.99 13.89
CA ARG A 521 38.47 10.83 14.70
C ARG A 521 38.89 11.21 16.12
N ALA A 522 38.37 12.32 16.65
CA ALA A 522 38.59 12.67 18.06
C ALA A 522 38.06 11.59 19.01
N SER A 523 38.65 11.48 20.20
CA SER A 523 38.25 10.52 21.22
C SER A 523 36.80 10.69 21.69
N TYR A 524 36.14 9.59 22.06
CA TYR A 524 34.75 9.63 22.53
C TYR A 524 34.64 10.44 23.83
N ASN A 525 33.70 11.38 23.87
CA ASN A 525 33.44 12.22 25.05
C ASN A 525 32.50 11.53 26.06
N TRP A 526 33.07 10.71 26.96
CA TRP A 526 32.31 9.99 27.98
C TRP A 526 31.80 10.85 29.15
N ASP A 527 32.48 11.96 29.46
CA ASP A 527 32.22 12.73 30.68
C ASP A 527 31.27 13.92 30.46
N SER A 528 31.21 14.48 29.24
CA SER A 528 30.50 15.75 28.97
C SER A 528 29.69 15.75 27.68
N GLY A 529 29.39 14.59 27.11
CA GLY A 529 28.54 14.45 25.93
C GLY A 529 27.11 14.96 26.13
N ASP A 530 26.42 15.33 25.03
CA ASP A 530 25.03 15.78 25.09
C ASP A 530 24.07 14.61 25.39
N SER A 531 23.75 14.44 26.67
CA SER A 531 22.80 13.43 27.15
C SER A 531 21.38 13.58 26.60
N ASN A 532 20.93 14.80 26.26
CA ASN A 532 19.60 15.00 25.67
C ASN A 532 19.56 14.49 24.23
N LEU A 533 20.64 14.70 23.49
CA LEU A 533 20.79 14.16 22.14
C LEU A 533 20.89 12.63 22.19
N GLN A 534 21.70 12.08 23.09
CA GLN A 534 21.83 10.64 23.27
C GLN A 534 20.48 9.98 23.60
N TYR A 535 19.69 10.59 24.51
CA TYR A 535 18.34 10.13 24.81
C TYR A 535 17.41 10.18 23.59
N TYR A 536 17.53 11.22 22.75
CA TYR A 536 16.76 11.32 21.52
C TYR A 536 17.10 10.19 20.53
N PHE A 537 18.39 9.87 20.35
CA PHE A 537 18.82 8.72 19.55
C PHE A 537 18.25 7.41 20.12
N ALA A 538 18.44 7.16 21.41
CA ALA A 538 17.95 5.94 22.07
C ALA A 538 16.43 5.75 21.90
N ARG A 539 15.66 6.84 21.99
CA ARG A 539 14.20 6.79 21.75
C ARG A 539 13.85 6.39 20.33
N LEU A 540 14.53 6.93 19.32
CA LEU A 540 14.25 6.61 17.92
C LEU A 540 14.71 5.20 17.54
N ILE A 541 15.85 4.75 18.08
CA ILE A 541 16.31 3.37 17.94
C ILE A 541 15.30 2.41 18.58
N ALA A 542 14.85 2.71 19.80
CA ALA A 542 13.82 1.92 20.48
C ALA A 542 12.51 1.88 19.70
N LEU A 543 12.11 2.99 19.05
CA LEU A 543 10.93 3.02 18.17
C LEU A 543 11.11 2.08 16.98
N ARG A 544 12.24 2.19 16.25
CA ARG A 544 12.55 1.31 15.12
C ARG A 544 12.57 -0.16 15.51
N ASN A 545 13.21 -0.50 16.63
CA ASN A 545 13.32 -1.87 17.12
C ASN A 545 11.98 -2.45 17.56
N LYS A 546 11.03 -1.61 18.02
CA LYS A 546 9.68 -2.02 18.44
C LYS A 546 8.66 -2.08 17.30
N ARG A 547 8.96 -1.52 16.12
CA ARG A 547 8.02 -1.38 15.00
C ARG A 547 8.63 -1.99 13.74
N GLU A 548 8.28 -3.24 13.45
CA GLU A 548 8.81 -3.98 12.30
C GLU A 548 8.53 -3.26 10.97
N VAL A 549 7.46 -2.48 10.88
CA VAL A 549 7.12 -1.68 9.69
C VAL A 549 8.20 -0.64 9.34
N LEU A 550 8.97 -0.16 10.32
CA LEU A 550 10.13 0.72 10.08
C LEU A 550 11.36 -0.05 9.57
N GLN A 551 11.42 -1.37 9.79
CA GLN A 551 12.52 -2.22 9.36
C GLN A 551 12.31 -2.73 7.93
N THR A 552 11.17 -3.39 7.66
CA THR A 552 10.91 -4.05 6.35
C THR A 552 9.62 -3.59 5.65
N GLY A 553 8.83 -2.72 6.27
CA GLY A 553 7.61 -2.17 5.67
C GLY A 553 7.88 -1.25 4.48
N TRP A 554 6.88 -1.10 3.60
CA TRP A 554 6.93 -0.28 2.40
C TRP A 554 7.16 1.19 2.73
N TYR A 555 7.95 1.88 1.89
CA TYR A 555 8.05 3.34 1.88
C TYR A 555 7.07 3.90 0.85
N ILE A 556 6.16 4.78 1.28
CA ILE A 556 5.16 5.41 0.41
C ILE A 556 5.29 6.93 0.54
N PRO A 557 5.70 7.65 -0.53
CA PRO A 557 5.71 9.11 -0.49
C PRO A 557 4.28 9.64 -0.35
N ALA A 558 4.08 10.62 0.54
CA ALA A 558 2.76 11.15 0.89
C ALA A 558 2.62 12.65 0.57
N TYR A 559 3.68 13.43 0.78
CA TYR A 559 3.68 14.88 0.54
C TYR A 559 5.09 15.41 0.31
N ALA A 560 5.24 16.34 -0.62
CA ALA A 560 6.46 17.11 -0.80
C ALA A 560 6.14 18.50 -1.35
N ASP A 561 6.58 19.55 -0.64
CA ASP A 561 6.59 20.92 -1.14
C ASP A 561 8.03 21.48 -1.18
N GLU A 562 8.24 22.76 -0.92
CA GLU A 562 9.57 23.36 -0.86
C GLU A 562 10.39 22.91 0.38
N ASP A 563 9.79 22.86 1.56
CA ASP A 563 10.47 22.68 2.87
C ASP A 563 9.96 21.47 3.67
N VAL A 564 8.82 20.91 3.29
CA VAL A 564 8.11 19.87 4.03
C VAL A 564 8.06 18.59 3.21
N LEU A 565 8.52 17.51 3.83
CA LEU A 565 8.49 16.15 3.28
C LEU A 565 7.67 15.25 4.21
N ALA A 566 6.79 14.43 3.65
CA ALA A 566 6.08 13.40 4.40
C ALA A 566 5.97 12.09 3.63
N TYR A 567 6.03 10.97 4.37
CA TYR A 567 5.91 9.63 3.83
C TYR A 567 5.35 8.66 4.87
N PHE A 568 4.75 7.57 4.39
CA PHE A 568 4.32 6.45 5.22
C PHE A 568 5.34 5.31 5.22
N ARG A 569 5.44 4.64 6.36
CA ARG A 569 5.95 3.27 6.49
C ARG A 569 4.78 2.36 6.82
N THR A 570 4.43 1.44 5.92
CA THR A 570 3.23 0.61 6.04
C THR A 570 3.36 -0.77 5.39
N THR A 571 2.39 -1.64 5.63
CA THR A 571 2.22 -2.91 4.91
C THR A 571 1.31 -2.74 3.70
N LYS A 572 1.54 -3.52 2.63
CA LYS A 572 0.57 -3.69 1.54
C LYS A 572 -0.06 -5.07 1.66
N GLN A 573 -1.39 -5.15 1.74
CA GLN A 573 -2.13 -6.42 1.89
C GLN A 573 -1.65 -7.27 3.09
N GLY A 574 -1.30 -6.63 4.21
CA GLY A 574 -0.78 -7.33 5.41
C GLY A 574 0.63 -7.87 5.25
N LYS A 575 1.36 -7.46 4.21
CA LYS A 575 2.72 -7.92 3.94
C LYS A 575 3.72 -6.78 3.92
N ASP A 576 4.93 -7.10 4.34
CA ASP A 576 6.09 -6.22 4.22
C ASP A 576 6.60 -6.16 2.76
N ARG A 577 7.73 -5.45 2.53
CA ARG A 577 8.29 -5.28 1.18
C ARG A 577 8.73 -6.60 0.53
N PHE A 578 8.97 -7.64 1.33
CA PHE A 578 9.48 -8.95 0.89
C PHE A 578 8.39 -10.02 0.86
N GLY A 579 7.12 -9.63 1.07
CA GLY A 579 5.97 -10.54 1.01
C GLY A 579 5.74 -11.33 2.30
N LYS A 580 6.46 -11.03 3.38
CA LYS A 580 6.26 -11.67 4.69
C LYS A 580 5.03 -11.07 5.37
N GLU A 581 4.16 -11.93 5.89
CA GLU A 581 3.01 -11.51 6.69
C GLU A 581 3.47 -10.70 7.91
N MET A 582 2.83 -9.55 8.11
CA MET A 582 3.12 -8.58 9.15
C MET A 582 1.80 -7.98 9.63
N GLU A 583 1.71 -7.63 10.91
CA GLU A 583 0.55 -6.92 11.41
C GLU A 583 0.37 -5.60 10.63
N ALA A 584 -0.85 -5.33 10.17
CA ALA A 584 -1.15 -4.09 9.45
C ALA A 584 -0.87 -2.90 10.38
N ASP A 585 0.14 -2.13 10.01
CA ASP A 585 0.61 -0.98 10.76
C ASP A 585 0.92 0.18 9.82
N CYS A 586 0.81 1.40 10.33
CA CYS A 586 1.06 2.60 9.55
C CYS A 586 1.71 3.66 10.43
N ILE A 587 2.92 4.06 10.03
CA ILE A 587 3.64 5.18 10.62
C ILE A 587 3.78 6.27 9.58
N LEU A 588 3.32 7.47 9.91
CA LEU A 588 3.49 8.66 9.11
C LEU A 588 4.63 9.50 9.68
N VAL A 589 5.59 9.86 8.85
CA VAL A 589 6.70 10.76 9.20
C VAL A 589 6.52 12.08 8.45
N VAL A 590 6.65 13.20 9.17
CA VAL A 590 6.58 14.56 8.60
C VAL A 590 7.80 15.36 9.04
N LEU A 591 8.54 15.92 8.09
CA LEU A 591 9.76 16.68 8.32
C LEU A 591 9.59 18.10 7.81
N ASN A 592 9.95 19.10 8.61
CA ASN A 592 10.01 20.50 8.19
C ASN A 592 11.43 21.04 8.41
N ARG A 593 12.13 21.33 7.30
CA ARG A 593 13.48 21.87 7.34
C ARG A 593 13.55 23.40 7.52
N ASN A 594 12.44 24.11 7.35
CA ASN A 594 12.44 25.56 7.42
C ASN A 594 12.88 26.02 8.82
N SER A 595 13.78 27.02 8.89
CA SER A 595 14.34 27.52 10.14
C SER A 595 13.46 28.53 10.87
N VAL A 596 12.42 29.06 10.22
CA VAL A 596 11.60 30.17 10.73
C VAL A 596 10.10 29.91 10.63
N LYS A 597 9.63 29.28 9.55
CA LYS A 597 8.20 29.15 9.23
C LYS A 597 7.65 27.78 9.63
N SER A 598 6.54 27.80 10.35
CA SER A 598 5.66 26.63 10.49
C SER A 598 4.91 26.38 9.19
N ALA A 599 4.53 25.14 8.93
CA ALA A 599 3.68 24.77 7.80
C ALA A 599 2.42 24.05 8.30
N THR A 600 1.31 24.22 7.58
CA THR A 600 0.11 23.40 7.74
C THR A 600 -0.12 22.66 6.42
N ILE A 601 0.00 21.35 6.45
CA ILE A 601 -0.15 20.48 5.28
C ILE A 601 -1.40 19.62 5.41
N THR A 602 -1.93 19.21 4.26
CA THR A 602 -3.02 18.23 4.19
C THR A 602 -2.48 16.99 3.50
N ILE A 603 -2.48 15.87 4.21
CA ILE A 603 -2.00 14.58 3.70
C ILE A 603 -3.20 13.72 3.33
N ASP A 604 -3.17 13.16 2.12
CA ASP A 604 -4.11 12.12 1.71
C ASP A 604 -3.74 10.80 2.39
N THR A 605 -4.65 10.30 3.22
CA THR A 605 -4.49 9.06 3.98
C THR A 605 -5.24 7.88 3.37
N HIS A 606 -5.94 8.09 2.25
CA HIS A 606 -6.79 7.09 1.62
C HIS A 606 -6.01 5.79 1.37
N GLY A 607 -6.59 4.67 1.82
CA GLY A 607 -5.96 3.35 1.71
C GLY A 607 -4.74 3.09 2.61
N PHE A 608 -4.20 4.11 3.29
CA PHE A 608 -2.95 3.99 4.08
C PHE A 608 -3.14 4.12 5.60
N CYS A 609 -4.04 4.98 6.08
CA CYS A 609 -4.40 5.04 7.49
C CYS A 609 -5.82 5.60 7.69
N GLN A 610 -6.43 5.30 8.84
CA GLN A 610 -7.81 5.67 9.17
C GLN A 610 -7.96 6.06 10.65
N ASN A 611 -9.11 6.65 10.98
CA ASN A 611 -9.52 7.09 12.32
C ASN A 611 -8.66 8.23 12.86
N LYS A 612 -7.49 7.90 13.42
CA LYS A 612 -6.71 8.81 14.24
C LYS A 612 -5.23 8.46 14.19
N LEU A 613 -4.40 9.49 14.12
CA LEU A 613 -2.95 9.43 14.15
C LEU A 613 -2.46 9.95 15.50
N HIS A 614 -1.85 9.08 16.29
CA HIS A 614 -1.27 9.41 17.58
C HIS A 614 0.19 9.86 17.41
N GLU A 615 0.54 11.02 17.97
CA GLU A 615 1.93 11.49 17.90
C GLU A 615 2.78 10.79 18.98
N ILE A 616 3.83 10.09 18.56
CA ILE A 616 4.53 9.10 19.39
C ILE A 616 5.29 9.74 20.57
N THR A 617 5.66 11.02 20.49
CA THR A 617 6.31 11.70 21.61
C THR A 617 5.33 12.20 22.69
N GLY A 618 4.04 12.34 22.35
CA GLY A 618 3.01 12.96 23.20
C GLY A 618 3.23 14.46 23.42
N MET A 619 4.17 15.08 22.69
CA MET A 619 4.47 16.50 22.80
C MET A 619 3.63 17.35 21.85
N TYR A 620 3.05 16.73 20.83
CA TYR A 620 2.20 17.36 19.84
C TYR A 620 0.80 16.69 19.87
N PRO A 621 -0.26 17.40 19.46
CA PRO A 621 -1.60 16.84 19.48
C PRO A 621 -1.74 15.70 18.48
N ASP A 622 -2.56 14.73 18.84
CA ASP A 622 -3.04 13.72 17.89
C ASP A 622 -3.83 14.39 16.75
N VAL A 623 -3.88 13.73 15.60
CA VAL A 623 -4.58 14.21 14.40
C VAL A 623 -5.73 13.26 14.07
N GLU A 624 -6.94 13.78 14.06
CA GLU A 624 -8.12 13.06 13.56
C GLU A 624 -8.09 13.03 12.03
N ILE A 625 -8.40 11.88 11.44
CA ILE A 625 -8.53 11.73 10.00
C ILE A 625 -10.00 11.97 9.64
N MET A 626 -10.25 12.97 8.81
CA MET A 626 -11.58 13.29 8.30
C MET A 626 -11.55 13.30 6.78
N ASP A 627 -12.50 12.63 6.12
CA ASP A 627 -12.55 12.55 4.65
C ASP A 627 -11.22 12.05 4.04
N ASN A 628 -10.64 11.00 4.62
CA ASN A 628 -9.33 10.45 4.25
C ASN A 628 -8.20 11.50 4.19
N LYS A 629 -8.31 12.57 4.98
CA LYS A 629 -7.30 13.64 5.04
C LYS A 629 -6.88 13.88 6.48
N ALA A 630 -5.57 14.01 6.67
CA ALA A 630 -4.96 14.45 7.91
C ALA A 630 -4.41 15.87 7.72
N GLN A 631 -4.93 16.82 8.50
CA GLN A 631 -4.39 18.19 8.53
C GLN A 631 -3.35 18.31 9.64
N ILE A 632 -2.10 18.57 9.28
CA ILE A 632 -0.96 18.54 10.21
C ILE A 632 -0.28 19.89 10.20
N ARG A 633 -0.14 20.49 11.39
CA ARG A 633 0.71 21.66 11.61
C ARG A 633 2.06 21.20 12.14
N ILE A 634 3.14 21.62 11.48
CA ILE A 634 4.51 21.31 11.86
C ILE A 634 5.33 22.58 12.04
N GLU A 635 6.00 22.69 13.18
CA GLU A 635 6.82 23.84 13.56
C GLU A 635 8.19 23.83 12.83
N PRO A 636 8.92 24.97 12.79
CA PRO A 636 10.23 25.05 12.15
C PRO A 636 11.24 24.07 12.75
N LEU A 637 12.12 23.51 11.93
CA LEU A 637 13.17 22.55 12.31
C LEU A 637 12.64 21.42 13.21
N ARG A 638 11.64 20.71 12.70
CA ARG A 638 10.99 19.60 13.41
C ARG A 638 10.77 18.40 12.54
N ALA A 639 10.74 17.25 13.21
CA ALA A 639 10.25 15.99 12.68
C ALA A 639 9.16 15.49 13.62
N LEU A 640 8.03 15.05 13.04
CA LEU A 640 6.91 14.44 13.73
C LEU A 640 6.74 13.01 13.25
N ILE A 641 6.44 12.11 14.17
CA ILE A 641 6.15 10.71 13.87
C ILE A 641 4.79 10.38 14.45
N PHE A 642 3.88 9.96 13.59
CA PHE A 642 2.54 9.54 13.98
C PHE A 642 2.37 8.04 13.77
N GLU A 643 1.78 7.38 14.75
CA GLU A 643 1.34 6.00 14.67
C GLU A 643 -0.19 5.96 14.52
N GLN A 644 -0.70 5.13 13.62
CA GLN A 644 -2.14 4.95 13.51
C GLN A 644 -2.70 4.28 14.77
N VAL A 645 -3.74 4.89 15.35
CA VAL A 645 -4.46 4.29 16.47
C VAL A 645 -5.28 3.10 15.96
N LYS A 646 -4.89 1.91 16.41
CA LYS A 646 -5.60 0.67 16.10
C LYS A 646 -6.90 0.61 16.91
N VAL A 647 -8.03 0.58 16.21
CA VAL A 647 -9.34 0.30 16.81
C VAL A 647 -9.68 -1.15 16.45
N VAL A 648 -9.34 -2.07 17.35
CA VAL A 648 -9.68 -3.50 17.20
C VAL A 648 -10.81 -3.81 18.16
N GLN A 649 -12.01 -4.04 17.63
CA GLN A 649 -13.11 -4.60 18.40
C GLN A 649 -13.23 -6.10 18.08
N PRO A 650 -13.50 -6.97 19.05
CA PRO A 650 -13.84 -8.37 18.73
C PRO A 650 -15.13 -8.38 17.90
N CYS A 651 -15.05 -8.85 16.66
CA CYS A 651 -16.20 -8.94 15.77
C CYS A 651 -16.12 -10.23 14.96
N GLU A 652 -17.23 -10.97 14.91
CA GLU A 652 -17.37 -12.12 14.01
C GLU A 652 -17.34 -11.60 12.57
N ARG A 653 -16.31 -12.01 11.82
CA ARG A 653 -16.18 -11.69 10.40
C ARG A 653 -17.04 -12.67 9.62
N GLN A 654 -17.75 -12.15 8.63
CA GLN A 654 -18.74 -12.89 7.84
C GLN A 654 -18.46 -12.71 6.34
N ALA A 655 -19.02 -13.60 5.52
CA ALA A 655 -18.98 -13.54 4.06
C ALA A 655 -20.34 -13.91 3.44
N GLY A 656 -20.68 -13.26 2.34
CA GLY A 656 -21.93 -13.48 1.64
C GLY A 656 -21.93 -13.15 0.16
N ILE A 657 -23.04 -13.45 -0.48
CA ILE A 657 -23.29 -13.18 -1.90
C ILE A 657 -24.53 -12.28 -2.05
N ILE A 658 -24.44 -11.27 -2.91
CA ILE A 658 -25.62 -10.53 -3.39
C ILE A 658 -26.12 -11.15 -4.69
N LEU A 659 -27.36 -11.64 -4.65
CA LEU A 659 -28.06 -12.23 -5.78
C LEU A 659 -29.57 -12.05 -5.55
N HIS A 660 -30.24 -11.25 -6.37
CA HIS A 660 -31.70 -11.10 -6.25
C HIS A 660 -32.40 -12.39 -6.71
N PRO A 661 -33.53 -12.82 -6.09
CA PRO A 661 -34.21 -14.05 -6.50
C PRO A 661 -34.62 -14.09 -7.97
N THR A 662 -34.88 -12.93 -8.62
CA THR A 662 -35.20 -12.87 -10.06
C THR A 662 -34.08 -13.43 -10.94
N SER A 663 -32.84 -13.40 -10.45
CA SER A 663 -31.65 -13.84 -11.16
C SER A 663 -31.37 -15.34 -10.97
N LEU A 664 -32.16 -16.07 -10.17
CA LEU A 664 -32.02 -17.52 -10.04
C LEU A 664 -32.45 -18.24 -11.35
N PRO A 665 -31.83 -19.39 -11.69
CA PRO A 665 -32.07 -20.11 -12.94
C PRO A 665 -33.36 -20.96 -12.91
N SER A 666 -34.47 -20.46 -12.36
CA SER A 666 -35.75 -21.19 -12.36
C SER A 666 -36.31 -21.34 -13.79
N PRO A 667 -37.00 -22.43 -14.12
CA PRO A 667 -37.42 -22.74 -15.49
C PRO A 667 -38.64 -21.94 -15.98
N TYR A 668 -39.18 -21.01 -15.19
CA TYR A 668 -40.43 -20.29 -15.44
C TYR A 668 -40.23 -18.84 -15.90
N GLY A 669 -39.13 -18.58 -16.61
CA GLY A 669 -38.80 -17.28 -17.23
C GLY A 669 -38.23 -16.21 -16.29
N ILE A 670 -38.34 -16.41 -14.99
CA ILE A 670 -37.73 -15.59 -13.93
C ILE A 670 -37.33 -16.52 -12.79
N GLY A 671 -36.29 -16.17 -12.03
CA GLY A 671 -36.03 -16.84 -10.77
C GLY A 671 -37.16 -16.64 -9.76
N ASP A 672 -37.44 -17.67 -8.97
CA ASP A 672 -38.56 -17.73 -8.03
C ASP A 672 -38.16 -18.36 -6.69
N LEU A 673 -39.11 -18.40 -5.74
CA LEU A 673 -38.92 -18.94 -4.39
C LEU A 673 -38.99 -20.48 -4.34
N GLY A 674 -38.78 -21.15 -5.47
CA GLY A 674 -38.84 -22.60 -5.64
C GLY A 674 -37.49 -23.27 -5.50
N GLN A 675 -37.36 -24.47 -6.10
CA GLN A 675 -36.21 -25.37 -5.96
C GLN A 675 -34.85 -24.69 -6.15
N SER A 676 -34.69 -23.82 -7.16
CA SER A 676 -33.43 -23.12 -7.42
C SER A 676 -32.98 -22.21 -6.28
N ALA A 677 -33.90 -21.65 -5.49
CA ALA A 677 -33.56 -20.85 -4.31
C ALA A 677 -33.02 -21.72 -3.15
N TYR A 678 -33.60 -22.91 -2.95
CA TYR A 678 -33.12 -23.87 -1.96
C TYR A 678 -31.73 -24.41 -2.34
N GLU A 679 -31.53 -24.72 -3.62
CA GLU A 679 -30.23 -25.14 -4.16
C GLU A 679 -29.16 -24.06 -4.00
N PHE A 680 -29.53 -22.78 -4.19
CA PHE A 680 -28.62 -21.66 -3.96
C PHE A 680 -28.23 -21.55 -2.48
N ILE A 681 -29.16 -21.73 -1.55
CA ILE A 681 -28.86 -21.77 -0.10
C ILE A 681 -27.90 -22.92 0.24
N ASP A 682 -28.14 -24.11 -0.32
CA ASP A 682 -27.25 -25.26 -0.12
C ASP A 682 -25.85 -25.01 -0.70
N TRP A 683 -25.78 -24.34 -1.86
CA TRP A 683 -24.52 -23.94 -2.47
C TRP A 683 -23.78 -22.88 -1.63
N LEU A 684 -24.48 -21.88 -1.07
CA LEU A 684 -23.90 -20.89 -0.16
C LEU A 684 -23.28 -21.56 1.08
N ALA A 685 -24.03 -22.48 1.71
CA ALA A 685 -23.55 -23.23 2.87
C ALA A 685 -22.32 -24.09 2.52
N ALA A 686 -22.33 -24.75 1.36
CA ALA A 686 -21.18 -25.50 0.85
C ALA A 686 -19.96 -24.59 0.55
N ALA A 687 -20.21 -23.35 0.15
CA ALA A 687 -19.20 -22.33 -0.13
C ALA A 687 -18.66 -21.59 1.12
N GLY A 688 -19.09 -21.99 2.32
CA GLY A 688 -18.71 -21.33 3.57
C GLY A 688 -19.32 -19.94 3.77
N GLN A 689 -20.28 -19.54 2.92
CA GLN A 689 -20.96 -18.25 3.03
C GLN A 689 -22.06 -18.34 4.09
N ASN A 690 -22.27 -17.28 4.87
CA ASN A 690 -23.31 -17.22 5.90
C ASN A 690 -24.31 -16.07 5.70
N ILE A 691 -24.20 -15.35 4.58
CA ILE A 691 -25.04 -14.21 4.22
C ILE A 691 -25.55 -14.34 2.77
N TRP A 692 -26.84 -14.10 2.59
CA TRP A 692 -27.46 -13.87 1.28
C TRP A 692 -28.09 -12.48 1.25
N GLN A 693 -27.58 -11.59 0.40
CA GLN A 693 -28.17 -10.28 0.20
C GLN A 693 -29.11 -10.27 -1.01
N VAL A 694 -30.31 -9.74 -0.80
CA VAL A 694 -31.32 -9.52 -1.84
C VAL A 694 -31.61 -8.04 -1.99
N LEU A 695 -32.03 -7.64 -3.19
CA LEU A 695 -32.67 -6.34 -3.44
C LEU A 695 -34.10 -6.33 -2.88
N PRO A 696 -34.81 -5.18 -2.86
CA PRO A 696 -36.17 -5.11 -2.34
C PRO A 696 -37.08 -6.17 -2.98
N LEU A 697 -37.80 -6.92 -2.15
CA LEU A 697 -38.70 -8.01 -2.59
C LEU A 697 -40.10 -7.52 -2.96
N ASN A 698 -40.27 -6.20 -3.01
CA ASN A 698 -41.57 -5.59 -3.25
C ASN A 698 -41.99 -5.73 -4.73
N PRO A 699 -43.31 -5.65 -5.03
CA PRO A 699 -43.78 -5.57 -6.41
C PRO A 699 -43.07 -4.46 -7.17
N VAL A 700 -42.80 -4.68 -8.43
CA VAL A 700 -42.11 -3.69 -9.26
C VAL A 700 -43.13 -2.82 -10.00
N GLY A 701 -42.83 -1.53 -10.12
CA GLY A 701 -43.59 -0.58 -10.92
C GLY A 701 -42.98 -0.39 -12.31
N TYR A 702 -42.92 0.86 -12.74
CA TYR A 702 -42.37 1.22 -14.04
C TYR A 702 -40.89 0.82 -14.17
N GLY A 703 -40.52 0.23 -15.31
CA GLY A 703 -39.14 -0.19 -15.60
C GLY A 703 -38.64 -1.39 -14.79
N ALA A 704 -39.55 -2.15 -14.14
CA ALA A 704 -39.25 -3.33 -13.33
C ALA A 704 -38.27 -3.10 -12.16
N SER A 705 -38.13 -1.84 -11.71
CA SER A 705 -37.23 -1.51 -10.61
C SER A 705 -37.81 -1.93 -9.25
N PRO A 706 -37.05 -2.67 -8.42
CA PRO A 706 -37.47 -3.01 -7.06
C PRO A 706 -37.50 -1.79 -6.12
N TYR A 707 -36.86 -0.69 -6.51
CA TYR A 707 -36.87 0.58 -5.76
C TYR A 707 -38.03 1.50 -6.16
N GLN A 708 -38.80 1.15 -7.20
CA GLN A 708 -40.00 1.87 -7.62
C GLN A 708 -41.24 0.98 -7.45
N SER A 709 -41.57 0.69 -6.19
CA SER A 709 -42.66 -0.20 -5.83
C SER A 709 -43.98 0.55 -5.57
N PRO A 710 -45.14 0.00 -5.99
CA PRO A 710 -46.46 0.46 -5.56
C PRO A 710 -46.80 0.14 -4.10
N SER A 711 -45.93 -0.58 -3.37
CA SER A 711 -46.05 -0.82 -1.93
C SER A 711 -44.71 -1.12 -1.26
N SER A 712 -44.48 -0.51 -0.10
CA SER A 712 -43.31 -0.74 0.76
C SER A 712 -43.42 -2.02 1.59
N PHE A 713 -44.56 -2.71 1.54
CA PHE A 713 -44.90 -3.85 2.41
C PHE A 713 -45.20 -5.14 1.62
N ALA A 714 -45.86 -5.02 0.47
CA ALA A 714 -46.24 -6.18 -0.35
C ALA A 714 -45.00 -6.91 -0.89
N GLY A 715 -45.18 -8.19 -1.22
CA GLY A 715 -44.21 -9.02 -1.93
C GLY A 715 -44.50 -9.16 -3.42
N ASN A 716 -43.45 -9.35 -4.21
CA ASN A 716 -43.53 -9.47 -5.67
C ASN A 716 -44.09 -10.84 -6.09
N ILE A 717 -45.30 -10.85 -6.65
CA ILE A 717 -45.99 -12.07 -7.06
C ILE A 717 -45.27 -12.85 -8.19
N MET A 718 -44.39 -12.20 -8.95
CA MET A 718 -43.60 -12.88 -9.98
C MET A 718 -42.61 -13.89 -9.39
N LEU A 719 -42.23 -13.71 -8.12
CA LEU A 719 -41.33 -14.62 -7.41
C LEU A 719 -42.04 -15.87 -6.89
N ILE A 720 -43.37 -15.97 -6.96
CA ILE A 720 -44.10 -17.16 -6.50
C ILE A 720 -43.73 -18.35 -7.40
N SER A 721 -43.33 -19.46 -6.77
CA SER A 721 -42.96 -20.69 -7.46
C SER A 721 -44.20 -21.44 -7.97
N PRO A 722 -44.30 -21.73 -9.29
CA PRO A 722 -45.38 -22.53 -9.84
C PRO A 722 -45.37 -23.98 -9.34
N GLU A 723 -44.19 -24.54 -9.06
CA GLU A 723 -44.04 -25.92 -8.57
C GLU A 723 -44.63 -26.11 -7.18
N GLU A 724 -44.45 -25.12 -6.31
CA GLU A 724 -45.08 -25.14 -4.98
C GLU A 724 -46.60 -25.11 -5.07
N LEU A 725 -47.18 -24.40 -6.05
CA LEU A 725 -48.63 -24.41 -6.28
C LEU A 725 -49.13 -25.79 -6.72
N VAL A 726 -48.32 -26.55 -7.45
CA VAL A 726 -48.62 -27.95 -7.78
C VAL A 726 -48.53 -28.84 -6.54
N LYS A 727 -47.51 -28.66 -5.70
CA LYS A 727 -47.36 -29.40 -4.42
C LYS A 727 -48.53 -29.12 -3.46
N MET A 728 -49.06 -27.90 -3.47
CA MET A 728 -50.24 -27.50 -2.70
C MET A 728 -51.57 -28.02 -3.29
N GLY A 729 -51.55 -28.65 -4.47
CA GLY A 729 -52.75 -29.12 -5.16
C GLY A 729 -53.61 -28.01 -5.77
N LEU A 730 -53.10 -26.79 -5.88
CA LEU A 730 -53.80 -25.65 -6.47
C LEU A 730 -53.70 -25.65 -8.01
N LEU A 731 -52.65 -26.25 -8.56
CA LEU A 731 -52.39 -26.41 -9.98
C LEU A 731 -51.95 -27.84 -10.31
N THR A 732 -52.02 -28.23 -11.57
CA THR A 732 -51.44 -29.47 -12.10
C THR A 732 -50.13 -29.20 -12.83
N LYS A 733 -49.35 -30.25 -13.16
CA LYS A 733 -48.11 -30.10 -13.93
C LYS A 733 -48.33 -29.49 -15.32
N ASP A 734 -49.49 -29.75 -15.92
CA ASP A 734 -49.84 -29.19 -17.24
C ASP A 734 -50.16 -27.69 -17.17
N ASP A 735 -50.53 -27.18 -16.00
CA ASP A 735 -50.90 -25.77 -15.80
C ASP A 735 -49.71 -24.82 -15.73
N ILE A 736 -48.53 -25.36 -15.39
CA ILE A 736 -47.31 -24.58 -15.18
C ILE A 736 -46.38 -24.59 -16.39
N VAL A 737 -46.80 -25.19 -17.51
CA VAL A 737 -46.05 -25.12 -18.77
C VAL A 737 -46.02 -23.68 -19.28
N LEU A 738 -44.83 -23.17 -19.57
CA LEU A 738 -44.66 -21.86 -20.20
C LEU A 738 -45.31 -21.83 -21.57
N ASP A 739 -46.07 -20.77 -21.85
CA ASP A 739 -46.67 -20.52 -23.17
C ASP A 739 -45.79 -19.65 -24.08
N TYR A 740 -44.55 -19.41 -23.67
CA TYR A 740 -43.53 -18.69 -24.43
C TYR A 740 -42.13 -19.26 -24.21
N GLU A 741 -41.22 -18.99 -25.13
CA GLU A 741 -39.80 -19.31 -24.99
C GLU A 741 -39.12 -18.27 -24.09
N ALA A 742 -38.66 -18.72 -22.93
CA ALA A 742 -37.95 -17.88 -21.98
C ALA A 742 -36.45 -17.82 -22.31
N SER A 743 -35.86 -16.63 -22.19
CA SER A 743 -34.41 -16.48 -22.23
C SER A 743 -33.76 -17.18 -21.03
N GLU A 744 -32.52 -17.65 -21.22
CA GLU A 744 -31.73 -18.30 -20.17
C GLU A 744 -30.97 -17.32 -19.28
N ASP A 745 -30.65 -16.13 -19.79
CA ASP A 745 -29.77 -15.14 -19.16
C ASP A 745 -30.43 -13.77 -18.95
N SER A 746 -31.66 -13.59 -19.41
CA SER A 746 -32.44 -12.37 -19.22
C SER A 746 -33.91 -12.62 -18.87
N VAL A 747 -34.51 -11.69 -18.13
CA VAL A 747 -35.93 -11.73 -17.73
C VAL A 747 -36.75 -10.83 -18.64
N ASP A 748 -37.75 -11.42 -19.31
CA ASP A 748 -38.82 -10.68 -19.99
C ASP A 748 -39.97 -10.44 -19.00
N PHE A 749 -39.88 -9.34 -18.24
CA PHE A 749 -40.83 -9.04 -17.16
C PHE A 749 -42.29 -8.97 -17.64
N VAL A 750 -42.54 -8.54 -18.87
CA VAL A 750 -43.91 -8.43 -19.41
C VAL A 750 -44.52 -9.82 -19.63
N LYS A 751 -43.77 -10.73 -20.25
CA LYS A 751 -44.25 -12.11 -20.44
C LYS A 751 -44.37 -12.87 -19.12
N VAL A 752 -43.41 -12.68 -18.22
CA VAL A 752 -43.44 -13.30 -16.88
C VAL A 752 -44.66 -12.82 -16.10
N GLU A 753 -44.94 -11.52 -16.06
CA GLU A 753 -46.09 -10.97 -15.36
C GLU A 753 -47.41 -11.52 -15.92
N ALA A 754 -47.55 -11.58 -17.25
CA ALA A 754 -48.74 -12.15 -17.90
C ALA A 754 -48.93 -13.63 -17.55
N TYR A 755 -47.86 -14.42 -17.62
CA TYR A 755 -47.88 -15.85 -17.29
C TYR A 755 -48.18 -16.10 -15.80
N LYS A 756 -47.48 -15.41 -14.89
CA LYS A 756 -47.67 -15.55 -13.44
C LYS A 756 -49.09 -15.17 -13.04
N ASN A 757 -49.65 -14.08 -13.58
CA ASN A 757 -51.05 -13.72 -13.32
C ASN A 757 -52.04 -14.77 -13.83
N LYS A 758 -51.81 -15.35 -15.02
CA LYS A 758 -52.67 -16.40 -15.58
C LYS A 758 -52.73 -17.62 -14.66
N ILE A 759 -51.57 -18.12 -14.21
CA ILE A 759 -51.53 -19.31 -13.34
C ILE A 759 -52.04 -19.01 -11.92
N LEU A 760 -51.77 -17.81 -11.38
CA LEU A 760 -52.22 -17.40 -10.06
C LEU A 760 -53.75 -17.22 -10.02
N HIS A 761 -54.36 -16.72 -11.10
CA HIS A 761 -55.82 -16.68 -11.22
C HIS A 761 -56.43 -18.08 -11.20
N LYS A 762 -55.82 -19.03 -11.92
CA LYS A 762 -56.26 -20.43 -11.89
C LYS A 762 -56.09 -21.05 -10.49
N ALA A 763 -54.95 -20.80 -9.84
CA ALA A 763 -54.72 -21.24 -8.46
C ALA A 763 -55.76 -20.66 -7.49
N PHE A 764 -56.12 -19.38 -7.65
CA PHE A 764 -57.15 -18.73 -6.85
C PHE A 764 -58.54 -19.36 -7.04
N THR A 765 -58.90 -19.77 -8.26
CA THR A 765 -60.18 -20.47 -8.49
C THR A 765 -60.26 -21.83 -7.80
N ASN A 766 -59.11 -22.47 -7.55
CA ASN A 766 -59.01 -23.75 -6.85
C ASN A 766 -58.74 -23.59 -5.34
N PHE A 767 -58.50 -22.36 -4.87
CA PHE A 767 -58.13 -22.08 -3.50
C PHE A 767 -59.37 -22.08 -2.59
N VAL A 768 -59.23 -22.75 -1.44
CA VAL A 768 -60.20 -22.70 -0.35
C VAL A 768 -59.50 -22.06 0.84
N ALA A 769 -60.05 -20.95 1.34
CA ALA A 769 -59.50 -20.25 2.49
C ALA A 769 -59.45 -21.18 3.71
N ASP A 770 -58.25 -21.34 4.25
CA ASP A 770 -57.95 -22.10 5.46
C ASP A 770 -57.68 -21.17 6.66
N GLU A 771 -57.39 -21.77 7.82
CA GLU A 771 -57.09 -21.04 9.05
C GLU A 771 -55.83 -20.17 8.91
N ASP A 772 -54.79 -20.71 8.26
CA ASP A 772 -53.50 -20.02 8.05
C ASP A 772 -53.67 -18.76 7.19
N TYR A 773 -54.49 -18.81 6.13
CA TYR A 773 -54.86 -17.64 5.34
C TYR A 773 -55.60 -16.58 6.18
N GLY A 774 -56.50 -17.01 7.06
CA GLY A 774 -57.20 -16.12 8.00
C GLY A 774 -56.24 -15.43 8.97
N ILE A 775 -55.29 -16.18 9.56
CA ILE A 775 -54.25 -15.68 10.44
C ILE A 775 -53.35 -14.68 9.70
N PHE A 776 -52.92 -15.00 8.48
CA PHE A 776 -52.12 -14.09 7.65
C PHE A 776 -52.85 -12.76 7.41
N CYS A 777 -54.12 -12.84 6.97
CA CYS A 777 -54.92 -11.64 6.71
C CYS A 777 -55.09 -10.77 7.96
N ALA A 778 -55.34 -11.39 9.13
CA ALA A 778 -55.47 -10.67 10.38
C ALA A 778 -54.14 -10.04 10.83
N LYS A 779 -53.03 -10.78 10.72
CA LYS A 779 -51.69 -10.29 11.08
C LYS A 779 -51.26 -9.09 10.23
N GLN A 780 -51.56 -9.13 8.92
CA GLN A 780 -51.12 -8.11 7.96
C GLN A 780 -52.19 -7.04 7.65
N GLU A 781 -53.36 -7.09 8.29
CA GLU A 781 -54.54 -6.23 8.03
C GLU A 781 -54.17 -4.76 7.85
N SER A 782 -53.28 -4.28 8.71
CA SER A 782 -52.87 -2.88 8.79
C SER A 782 -52.30 -2.30 7.48
N TRP A 783 -51.78 -3.11 6.55
CA TRP A 783 -51.32 -2.65 5.23
C TRP A 783 -51.99 -3.44 4.09
N LEU A 784 -52.27 -4.72 4.31
CA LEU A 784 -52.79 -5.64 3.28
C LEU A 784 -54.15 -5.19 2.75
N ASP A 785 -55.03 -4.69 3.63
CA ASP A 785 -56.39 -4.30 3.26
C ASP A 785 -56.44 -3.05 2.39
N ASP A 786 -55.52 -2.12 2.62
CA ASP A 786 -55.40 -0.93 1.81
C ASP A 786 -54.62 -1.21 0.51
N TYR A 787 -53.59 -2.06 0.54
CA TYR A 787 -52.88 -2.49 -0.67
C TYR A 787 -53.78 -3.27 -1.62
N ALA A 788 -54.54 -4.26 -1.11
CA ALA A 788 -55.47 -5.03 -1.93
C ALA A 788 -56.56 -4.17 -2.55
N LEU A 789 -57.09 -3.20 -1.79
CA LEU A 789 -58.03 -2.22 -2.33
C LEU A 789 -57.38 -1.31 -3.38
N PHE A 790 -56.16 -0.83 -3.13
CA PHE A 790 -55.42 0.02 -4.08
C PHE A 790 -55.19 -0.70 -5.42
N VAL A 791 -54.74 -1.96 -5.40
CA VAL A 791 -54.53 -2.76 -6.62
C VAL A 791 -55.85 -3.01 -7.35
N ALA A 792 -56.92 -3.34 -6.62
CA ALA A 792 -58.24 -3.55 -7.21
C ALA A 792 -58.80 -2.26 -7.85
N LEU A 793 -58.64 -1.11 -7.18
CA LEU A 793 -59.00 0.20 -7.72
C LEU A 793 -58.17 0.56 -8.94
N LYS A 794 -56.86 0.32 -8.91
CA LYS A 794 -55.98 0.56 -10.05
C LYS A 794 -56.44 -0.24 -11.27
N LYS A 795 -56.81 -1.50 -11.09
CA LYS A 795 -57.44 -2.32 -12.14
C LYS A 795 -58.78 -1.74 -12.62
N HIS A 796 -59.66 -1.33 -11.70
CA HIS A 796 -60.94 -0.70 -12.02
C HIS A 796 -60.78 0.57 -12.87
N PHE A 797 -59.79 1.41 -12.54
CA PHE A 797 -59.41 2.61 -13.28
C PHE A 797 -58.40 2.35 -14.43
N LYS A 798 -58.33 1.11 -14.94
CA LYS A 798 -57.54 0.74 -16.13
C LYS A 798 -56.04 1.08 -16.05
N GLY A 799 -55.46 0.99 -14.86
CA GLY A 799 -54.04 1.25 -14.61
C GLY A 799 -53.67 2.71 -14.37
N GLU A 800 -54.63 3.64 -14.37
CA GLU A 800 -54.38 5.06 -14.09
C GLU A 800 -53.86 5.29 -12.67
N ILE A 801 -52.99 6.28 -12.51
CA ILE A 801 -52.41 6.69 -11.22
C ILE A 801 -53.49 7.22 -10.27
N TRP A 802 -53.29 7.05 -8.96
CA TRP A 802 -54.34 7.35 -7.97
C TRP A 802 -54.78 8.82 -7.93
N THR A 803 -53.93 9.76 -8.37
CA THR A 803 -54.25 11.20 -8.43
C THR A 803 -55.31 11.54 -9.48
N LYS A 804 -55.52 10.64 -10.46
CA LYS A 804 -56.53 10.76 -11.52
C LYS A 804 -57.82 10.00 -11.22
N TRP A 805 -57.89 9.24 -10.12
CA TRP A 805 -59.13 8.57 -9.72
C TRP A 805 -60.19 9.59 -9.27
N ASP A 806 -61.45 9.15 -9.24
CA ASP A 806 -62.57 9.98 -8.81
C ASP A 806 -62.31 10.59 -7.43
N ALA A 807 -62.68 11.87 -7.27
CA ALA A 807 -62.33 12.66 -6.08
C ALA A 807 -62.70 11.99 -4.73
N PRO A 808 -63.85 11.30 -4.56
CA PRO A 808 -64.16 10.56 -3.34
C PRO A 808 -63.19 9.43 -3.02
N ILE A 809 -62.70 8.70 -4.04
CA ILE A 809 -61.74 7.60 -3.88
C ILE A 809 -60.33 8.14 -3.66
N ARG A 810 -59.92 9.12 -4.47
CA ARG A 810 -58.63 9.82 -4.34
C ARG A 810 -58.44 10.41 -2.94
N ARG A 811 -59.48 11.04 -2.39
CA ARG A 811 -59.49 11.63 -1.04
C ARG A 811 -59.89 10.64 0.06
N ARG A 812 -60.01 9.35 -0.25
CA ARG A 812 -60.29 8.27 0.71
C ARG A 812 -61.53 8.51 1.57
N GLN A 813 -62.60 9.03 0.98
CA GLN A 813 -63.86 9.22 1.69
C GLN A 813 -64.42 7.86 2.17
N PRO A 814 -64.72 7.68 3.48
CA PRO A 814 -65.05 6.36 4.04
C PRO A 814 -66.20 5.64 3.32
N GLN A 815 -67.25 6.36 2.93
CA GLN A 815 -68.41 5.79 2.23
C GLN A 815 -68.03 5.27 0.83
N ALA A 816 -67.20 6.02 0.09
CA ALA A 816 -66.76 5.63 -1.25
C ALA A 816 -65.79 4.45 -1.21
N LEU A 817 -64.90 4.40 -0.21
CA LEU A 817 -64.04 3.25 0.02
C LEU A 817 -64.85 2.00 0.40
N GLN A 818 -65.84 2.12 1.28
CA GLN A 818 -66.70 0.99 1.65
C GLN A 818 -67.49 0.45 0.46
N ALA A 819 -68.07 1.34 -0.37
CA ALA A 819 -68.75 0.95 -1.60
C ALA A 819 -67.79 0.20 -2.54
N SER A 820 -66.55 0.68 -2.67
CA SER A 820 -65.52 0.04 -3.50
C SER A 820 -65.09 -1.31 -2.94
N ARG A 821 -64.96 -1.46 -1.62
CA ARG A 821 -64.65 -2.75 -0.96
C ARG A 821 -65.71 -3.80 -1.25
N ILE A 822 -66.99 -3.42 -1.28
CA ILE A 822 -68.08 -4.32 -1.64
C ILE A 822 -68.03 -4.64 -3.15
N ALA A 823 -67.91 -3.62 -4.00
CA ALA A 823 -67.93 -3.78 -5.46
C ALA A 823 -66.75 -4.60 -6.00
N LEU A 824 -65.57 -4.48 -5.35
CA LEU A 824 -64.31 -5.10 -5.78
C LEU A 824 -63.88 -6.26 -4.87
N ALA A 825 -64.79 -6.82 -4.08
CA ALA A 825 -64.48 -7.85 -3.08
C ALA A 825 -63.70 -9.05 -3.66
N HIS A 826 -64.05 -9.50 -4.86
CA HIS A 826 -63.36 -10.60 -5.54
C HIS A 826 -61.90 -10.25 -5.91
N ASP A 827 -61.66 -9.08 -6.49
CA ASP A 827 -60.31 -8.64 -6.84
C ASP A 827 -59.46 -8.40 -5.58
N ILE A 828 -60.06 -7.86 -4.50
CA ILE A 828 -59.41 -7.71 -3.20
C ILE A 828 -59.00 -9.08 -2.64
N ALA A 829 -59.89 -10.07 -2.67
CA ALA A 829 -59.59 -11.42 -2.20
C ALA A 829 -58.46 -12.08 -3.01
N TYR A 830 -58.43 -11.88 -4.34
CA TYR A 830 -57.33 -12.35 -5.19
C TYR A 830 -55.98 -11.76 -4.78
N VAL A 831 -55.92 -10.44 -4.52
CA VAL A 831 -54.67 -9.80 -4.09
C VAL A 831 -54.24 -10.29 -2.71
N LYS A 832 -55.16 -10.45 -1.76
CA LYS A 832 -54.86 -11.03 -0.45
C LYS A 832 -54.29 -12.45 -0.57
N PHE A 833 -54.89 -13.27 -1.44
CA PHE A 833 -54.42 -14.63 -1.72
C PHE A 833 -53.00 -14.66 -2.31
N THR A 834 -52.70 -13.83 -3.31
CA THR A 834 -51.35 -13.83 -3.91
C THR A 834 -50.28 -13.34 -2.92
N GLN A 835 -50.61 -12.38 -2.05
CA GLN A 835 -49.72 -11.98 -0.96
C GLN A 835 -49.54 -13.11 0.07
N TYR A 836 -50.61 -13.83 0.43
CA TYR A 836 -50.50 -15.01 1.30
C TYR A 836 -49.52 -16.05 0.72
N LEU A 837 -49.66 -16.38 -0.57
CA LEU A 837 -48.76 -17.32 -1.24
C LEU A 837 -47.30 -16.85 -1.22
N PHE A 838 -47.05 -15.58 -1.53
CA PHE A 838 -45.70 -15.01 -1.48
C PHE A 838 -45.09 -15.13 -0.10
N PHE A 839 -45.77 -14.64 0.94
CA PHE A 839 -45.25 -14.63 2.30
C PHE A 839 -45.06 -16.06 2.82
N MET A 840 -45.97 -16.98 2.54
CA MET A 840 -45.84 -18.38 2.94
C MET A 840 -44.61 -19.04 2.30
N GLN A 841 -44.40 -18.86 1.00
CA GLN A 841 -43.22 -19.42 0.32
C GLN A 841 -41.92 -18.78 0.81
N TRP A 842 -41.91 -17.45 1.00
CA TRP A 842 -40.73 -16.75 1.51
C TRP A 842 -40.37 -17.17 2.93
N GLN A 843 -41.35 -17.30 3.83
CA GLN A 843 -41.10 -17.75 5.21
C GLN A 843 -40.49 -19.15 5.24
N LYS A 844 -41.01 -20.09 4.44
CA LYS A 844 -40.41 -21.44 4.33
C LYS A 844 -38.96 -21.40 3.85
N LEU A 845 -38.67 -20.56 2.85
CA LEU A 845 -37.31 -20.38 2.33
C LEU A 845 -36.39 -19.72 3.37
N HIS A 846 -36.87 -18.71 4.09
CA HIS A 846 -36.14 -18.02 5.14
C HIS A 846 -35.83 -18.95 6.33
N GLU A 847 -36.80 -19.75 6.76
CA GLU A 847 -36.59 -20.81 7.77
C GLU A 847 -35.56 -21.84 7.32
N TYR A 848 -35.60 -22.23 6.04
CA TYR A 848 -34.59 -23.13 5.46
C TYR A 848 -33.19 -22.50 5.48
N ALA A 849 -33.05 -21.25 5.03
CA ALA A 849 -31.80 -20.50 5.08
C ALA A 849 -31.23 -20.47 6.51
N LYS A 850 -32.09 -20.16 7.49
CA LYS A 850 -31.73 -20.14 8.91
C LYS A 850 -31.28 -21.52 9.42
N SER A 851 -31.95 -22.60 9.00
CA SER A 851 -31.56 -23.96 9.35
C SER A 851 -30.16 -24.37 8.84
N LYS A 852 -29.69 -23.68 7.78
CA LYS A 852 -28.36 -23.84 7.19
C LYS A 852 -27.35 -22.81 7.72
N GLY A 853 -27.75 -21.95 8.64
CA GLY A 853 -26.90 -20.89 9.19
C GLY A 853 -26.73 -19.67 8.26
N ILE A 854 -27.57 -19.55 7.22
CA ILE A 854 -27.57 -18.41 6.30
C ILE A 854 -28.53 -17.33 6.81
N LYS A 855 -28.02 -16.12 6.98
CA LYS A 855 -28.81 -14.92 7.27
C LYS A 855 -29.11 -14.17 5.98
N ILE A 856 -30.31 -13.57 5.89
CA ILE A 856 -30.71 -12.78 4.72
C ILE A 856 -30.59 -11.28 5.03
N ILE A 857 -29.90 -10.55 4.15
CA ILE A 857 -29.90 -9.07 4.12
C ILE A 857 -30.98 -8.64 3.15
N GLY A 858 -31.99 -7.93 3.64
CA GLY A 858 -32.98 -7.23 2.82
C GLY A 858 -32.59 -5.78 2.60
N ASP A 859 -33.34 -5.11 1.74
CA ASP A 859 -33.08 -3.75 1.32
C ASP A 859 -34.32 -2.88 1.47
N VAL A 860 -34.15 -1.66 1.96
CA VAL A 860 -35.22 -0.67 2.19
C VAL A 860 -34.95 0.54 1.33
N PRO A 861 -35.70 0.74 0.23
CA PRO A 861 -35.65 1.99 -0.54
C PRO A 861 -35.96 3.18 0.35
N ILE A 862 -35.26 4.31 0.25
CA ILE A 862 -35.57 5.44 1.14
C ILE A 862 -37.00 5.96 0.94
N PHE A 863 -37.48 6.09 -0.30
CA PHE A 863 -38.81 6.63 -0.63
C PHE A 863 -39.70 5.58 -1.33
N PRO A 864 -41.02 5.54 -1.05
CA PRO A 864 -41.97 4.81 -1.87
C PRO A 864 -42.19 5.52 -3.22
N SER A 865 -42.69 4.81 -4.22
CA SER A 865 -43.15 5.47 -5.46
C SER A 865 -44.34 6.39 -5.19
N HIS A 866 -44.47 7.46 -5.99
CA HIS A 866 -45.62 8.37 -5.89
C HIS A 866 -46.95 7.64 -6.12
N ASP A 867 -46.99 6.78 -7.14
CA ASP A 867 -48.17 5.96 -7.45
C ASP A 867 -48.17 4.64 -6.65
N SER A 868 -48.32 4.77 -5.33
CA SER A 868 -48.28 3.64 -4.39
C SER A 868 -49.47 3.67 -3.41
N ALA A 869 -49.77 2.49 -2.86
CA ALA A 869 -50.70 2.36 -1.75
C ALA A 869 -50.22 3.15 -0.52
N ASP A 870 -48.90 3.24 -0.30
CA ASP A 870 -48.32 3.95 0.84
C ASP A 870 -48.64 5.44 0.79
N VAL A 871 -48.42 6.08 -0.36
CA VAL A 871 -48.67 7.52 -0.55
C VAL A 871 -50.16 7.81 -0.61
N TRP A 872 -50.95 6.95 -1.28
CA TRP A 872 -52.40 7.11 -1.34
C TRP A 872 -53.04 7.03 0.06
N THR A 873 -52.56 6.15 0.93
CA THR A 873 -53.11 5.94 2.28
C THR A 873 -52.66 6.96 3.31
N ASN A 874 -51.42 7.47 3.20
CA ASN A 874 -50.80 8.37 4.17
C ASN A 874 -50.48 9.75 3.55
N GLN A 875 -51.39 10.31 2.75
CA GLN A 875 -51.16 11.53 1.97
C GLN A 875 -50.65 12.72 2.80
N ASP A 876 -51.04 12.82 4.06
CA ASP A 876 -50.64 13.87 5.00
C ASP A 876 -49.18 13.76 5.48
N GLN A 877 -48.54 12.61 5.28
CA GLN A 877 -47.13 12.38 5.60
C GLN A 877 -46.17 12.73 4.45
N PHE A 878 -46.69 13.12 3.28
CA PHE A 878 -45.90 13.43 2.08
C PHE A 878 -46.13 14.86 1.59
N ASN A 879 -45.13 15.44 0.94
CA ASN A 879 -45.20 16.81 0.42
C ASN A 879 -45.92 16.85 -0.93
N LEU A 880 -47.26 16.87 -0.87
CA LEU A 880 -48.17 16.82 -2.02
C LEU A 880 -48.96 18.14 -2.17
N ASN A 881 -49.43 18.39 -3.39
CA ASN A 881 -50.46 19.39 -3.66
C ASN A 881 -51.85 18.86 -3.24
N PRO A 882 -52.87 19.73 -3.06
CA PRO A 882 -54.22 19.30 -2.65
C PRO A 882 -54.94 18.32 -3.60
N ASP A 883 -54.46 18.17 -4.83
CA ASP A 883 -54.95 17.20 -5.81
C ASP A 883 -54.17 15.87 -5.80
N GLY A 884 -53.16 15.75 -4.93
CA GLY A 884 -52.30 14.57 -4.77
C GLY A 884 -51.06 14.57 -5.64
N THR A 885 -50.88 15.54 -6.55
CA THR A 885 -49.64 15.66 -7.34
C THR A 885 -48.44 16.06 -6.47
N LEU A 886 -47.22 15.79 -6.94
CA LEU A 886 -46.01 16.12 -6.21
C LEU A 886 -45.87 17.65 -6.06
N LYS A 887 -45.69 18.13 -4.82
CA LYS A 887 -45.24 19.51 -4.59
C LYS A 887 -43.73 19.60 -4.70
N THR A 888 -43.04 18.57 -4.22
CA THR A 888 -41.60 18.38 -4.35
C THR A 888 -41.31 16.92 -4.69
N ALA A 889 -40.28 16.67 -5.48
CA ALA A 889 -39.85 15.33 -5.88
C ALA A 889 -38.43 15.06 -5.37
N ALA A 890 -38.14 13.80 -5.05
CA ALA A 890 -36.84 13.32 -4.63
C ALA A 890 -35.88 13.13 -5.81
N GLY A 891 -34.60 13.29 -5.50
CA GLY A 891 -33.50 13.07 -6.42
C GLY A 891 -32.16 13.26 -5.74
N VAL A 892 -31.12 13.39 -6.54
CA VAL A 892 -29.78 13.83 -6.12
C VAL A 892 -29.28 14.94 -7.04
N PRO A 893 -28.44 15.86 -6.53
CA PRO A 893 -27.84 16.88 -7.38
C PRO A 893 -26.95 16.26 -8.46
N PRO A 894 -26.53 17.03 -9.46
CA PRO A 894 -25.49 16.60 -10.40
C PRO A 894 -24.27 16.01 -9.70
N ASP A 895 -23.83 14.84 -10.17
CA ASP A 895 -22.69 14.10 -9.64
C ASP A 895 -21.90 13.43 -10.77
N TYR A 896 -20.92 12.61 -10.42
CA TYR A 896 -20.07 11.89 -11.38
C TYR A 896 -20.82 10.79 -12.16
N PHE A 897 -22.03 10.40 -11.74
CA PHE A 897 -22.90 9.50 -12.50
C PHE A 897 -23.81 10.25 -13.46
N SER A 898 -24.21 11.49 -13.14
CA SER A 898 -25.17 12.26 -13.93
C SER A 898 -24.94 13.77 -13.89
N GLU A 899 -24.64 14.37 -15.04
CA GLU A 899 -24.49 15.84 -15.20
C GLU A 899 -25.77 16.64 -14.89
N ASP A 900 -26.94 16.01 -15.04
CA ASP A 900 -28.25 16.63 -14.79
C ASP A 900 -28.77 16.35 -13.37
N GLY A 901 -28.02 15.57 -12.59
CA GLY A 901 -28.52 14.91 -11.40
C GLY A 901 -29.60 13.87 -11.73
N GLN A 902 -30.01 13.10 -10.73
CA GLN A 902 -30.99 12.05 -10.93
C GLN A 902 -32.33 12.48 -10.33
N LEU A 903 -33.36 12.60 -11.16
CA LEU A 903 -34.72 12.86 -10.71
C LEU A 903 -35.44 11.53 -10.54
N TRP A 904 -35.65 11.10 -9.30
CA TRP A 904 -36.28 9.81 -9.01
C TRP A 904 -37.81 9.87 -9.06
N GLY A 905 -38.38 11.07 -8.84
CA GLY A 905 -39.82 11.28 -8.94
C GLY A 905 -40.62 10.75 -7.74
N ASN A 906 -39.96 10.38 -6.65
CA ASN A 906 -40.63 9.98 -5.41
C ASN A 906 -41.08 11.22 -4.59
N PRO A 907 -42.16 11.13 -3.80
CA PRO A 907 -42.55 12.22 -2.91
C PRO A 907 -41.62 12.32 -1.69
N HIS A 908 -41.29 13.55 -1.30
CA HIS A 908 -40.60 13.78 -0.03
C HIS A 908 -41.51 13.57 1.18
N TYR A 909 -40.92 13.08 2.26
CA TYR A 909 -41.55 12.97 3.57
C TYR A 909 -41.72 14.34 4.23
N LEU A 910 -42.82 14.51 4.94
CA LEU A 910 -42.99 15.58 5.91
C LEU A 910 -42.54 15.07 7.28
N TRP A 911 -41.22 15.03 7.51
CA TRP A 911 -40.62 14.45 8.72
C TRP A 911 -41.20 15.01 10.04
N ARG A 912 -41.53 16.32 10.08
CA ARG A 912 -42.19 16.95 11.25
C ARG A 912 -43.61 16.46 11.51
N VAL A 913 -44.31 15.92 10.51
CA VAL A 913 -45.61 15.30 10.67
C VAL A 913 -45.42 13.90 11.24
N MET A 914 -44.51 13.12 10.66
CA MET A 914 -44.18 11.77 11.13
C MET A 914 -43.62 11.76 12.56
N GLU A 915 -42.87 12.78 12.97
CA GLU A 915 -42.36 12.91 14.34
C GLU A 915 -43.49 12.92 15.40
N ARG A 916 -44.68 13.47 15.06
CA ARG A 916 -45.81 13.63 15.99
C ARG A 916 -46.39 12.30 16.48
N ASP A 917 -46.27 11.24 15.70
CA ASP A 917 -46.72 9.89 16.07
C ASP A 917 -45.55 8.93 16.38
N SER A 918 -44.36 9.50 16.64
CA SER A 918 -43.12 8.76 16.84
C SER A 918 -42.80 7.86 15.65
N TYR A 919 -42.90 8.42 14.43
CA TYR A 919 -42.56 7.78 13.16
C TYR A 919 -43.27 6.44 12.96
N ALA A 920 -44.57 6.37 13.26
CA ALA A 920 -45.31 5.11 13.30
C ALA A 920 -45.25 4.32 11.98
N TRP A 921 -45.32 5.02 10.84
CA TRP A 921 -45.20 4.40 9.52
C TRP A 921 -43.83 3.76 9.29
N TRP A 922 -42.74 4.47 9.62
CA TRP A 922 -41.37 3.93 9.51
C TRP A 922 -41.11 2.78 10.47
N ARG A 923 -41.58 2.87 11.72
CA ARG A 923 -41.49 1.75 12.68
C ARG A 923 -42.17 0.51 12.13
N LYS A 924 -43.37 0.67 11.58
CA LYS A 924 -44.12 -0.44 10.98
C LYS A 924 -43.40 -1.02 9.76
N ARG A 925 -42.88 -0.16 8.88
CA ARG A 925 -42.11 -0.57 7.69
C ARG A 925 -40.92 -1.45 8.06
N ILE A 926 -40.13 -1.02 9.06
CA ILE A 926 -38.98 -1.78 9.55
C ILE A 926 -39.43 -3.08 10.22
N ALA A 927 -40.47 -3.04 11.05
CA ALA A 927 -41.00 -4.23 11.71
C ALA A 927 -41.48 -5.29 10.71
N THR A 928 -42.21 -4.89 9.65
CA THR A 928 -42.67 -5.82 8.61
C THR A 928 -41.51 -6.40 7.82
N LEU A 929 -40.48 -5.61 7.49
CA LEU A 929 -39.31 -6.14 6.80
C LEU A 929 -38.52 -7.13 7.66
N LEU A 930 -38.40 -6.90 8.97
CA LEU A 930 -37.76 -7.84 9.90
C LEU A 930 -38.50 -9.18 10.02
N GLU A 931 -39.75 -9.28 9.54
CA GLU A 931 -40.40 -10.58 9.39
C GLU A 931 -39.83 -11.36 8.21
N LEU A 932 -39.26 -10.69 7.20
CA LEU A 932 -38.78 -11.29 5.96
C LEU A 932 -37.26 -11.52 5.97
N VAL A 933 -36.49 -10.73 6.71
CA VAL A 933 -35.03 -10.74 6.65
C VAL A 933 -34.40 -10.60 8.02
N ASP A 934 -33.13 -10.99 8.13
CA ASP A 934 -32.38 -10.95 9.38
C ASP A 934 -31.64 -9.62 9.59
N ILE A 935 -31.28 -8.93 8.50
CA ILE A 935 -30.50 -7.69 8.49
C ILE A 935 -31.10 -6.74 7.44
N ILE A 936 -31.11 -5.45 7.71
CA ILE A 936 -31.68 -4.44 6.83
C ILE A 936 -30.57 -3.52 6.29
N ARG A 937 -30.38 -3.49 4.97
CA ARG A 937 -29.69 -2.38 4.29
C ARG A 937 -30.68 -1.24 4.11
N ILE A 938 -30.32 -0.05 4.57
CA ILE A 938 -31.07 1.18 4.33
C ILE A 938 -30.43 1.90 3.15
N ASP A 939 -31.15 1.93 2.04
CA ASP A 939 -30.82 2.69 0.83
C ASP A 939 -30.74 4.19 1.13
N HIS A 940 -29.81 4.88 0.47
CA HIS A 940 -29.63 6.33 0.55
C HIS A 940 -29.60 6.88 1.98
N PHE A 941 -28.80 6.27 2.86
CA PHE A 941 -28.76 6.59 4.29
C PHE A 941 -28.50 8.09 4.56
N ARG A 942 -27.72 8.73 3.69
CA ARG A 942 -27.46 10.17 3.79
C ARG A 942 -28.73 11.03 3.74
N GLY A 943 -29.81 10.55 3.13
CA GLY A 943 -31.13 11.20 3.08
C GLY A 943 -31.79 11.42 4.44
N PHE A 944 -31.38 10.66 5.46
CA PHE A 944 -31.86 10.85 6.84
C PHE A 944 -31.14 12.00 7.56
N GLU A 945 -29.93 12.38 7.12
CA GLU A 945 -29.23 13.59 7.58
C GLU A 945 -29.79 14.82 6.83
N ALA A 946 -29.76 14.77 5.50
CA ALA A 946 -30.37 15.77 4.62
C ALA A 946 -30.71 15.13 3.28
N TYR A 947 -31.80 15.52 2.63
CA TYR A 947 -32.21 15.01 1.31
C TYR A 947 -32.28 16.15 0.28
N TRP A 948 -32.15 15.82 -1.01
CA TRP A 948 -32.17 16.82 -2.09
C TRP A 948 -33.59 17.06 -2.56
N GLU A 949 -34.09 18.27 -2.30
CA GLU A 949 -35.44 18.70 -2.62
C GLU A 949 -35.48 19.44 -3.97
N VAL A 950 -36.24 18.92 -4.93
CA VAL A 950 -36.54 19.61 -6.20
C VAL A 950 -38.04 19.87 -6.35
N ALA A 951 -38.41 20.82 -7.22
CA ALA A 951 -39.81 21.11 -7.52
C ALA A 951 -40.52 19.88 -8.12
N GLY A 952 -41.80 19.66 -7.76
CA GLY A 952 -42.54 18.46 -8.16
C GLY A 952 -42.82 18.32 -9.66
N ASP A 953 -42.74 19.42 -10.42
CA ASP A 953 -42.89 19.49 -11.88
C ASP A 953 -41.54 19.61 -12.63
N ALA A 954 -40.42 19.52 -11.90
CA ALA A 954 -39.09 19.59 -12.47
C ALA A 954 -38.85 18.50 -13.52
N LYS A 955 -38.01 18.81 -14.52
CA LYS A 955 -37.61 17.87 -15.58
C LYS A 955 -36.30 17.16 -15.29
N ASN A 956 -35.49 17.70 -14.39
CA ASN A 956 -34.22 17.16 -13.93
C ASN A 956 -33.95 17.60 -12.48
N ALA A 957 -32.83 17.19 -11.91
CA ALA A 957 -32.49 17.46 -10.51
C ALA A 957 -31.41 18.55 -10.32
N ARG A 958 -31.06 19.31 -11.38
CA ARG A 958 -30.06 20.38 -11.33
C ARG A 958 -30.39 21.47 -10.32
N VAL A 959 -31.66 21.88 -10.27
CA VAL A 959 -32.13 22.98 -9.44
C VAL A 959 -32.91 22.42 -8.26
N GLY A 960 -32.23 22.32 -7.12
CA GLY A 960 -32.81 21.87 -5.86
C GLY A 960 -32.08 22.47 -4.66
N ARG A 961 -32.36 21.94 -3.47
CA ARG A 961 -31.68 22.32 -2.23
C ARG A 961 -31.59 21.17 -1.25
N TRP A 962 -30.55 21.15 -0.42
CA TRP A 962 -30.46 20.24 0.71
C TRP A 962 -31.42 20.66 1.83
N VAL A 963 -32.27 19.73 2.26
CA VAL A 963 -33.21 19.91 3.37
C VAL A 963 -32.91 18.88 4.45
N LYS A 964 -32.85 19.29 5.71
CA LYS A 964 -32.52 18.37 6.83
C LYS A 964 -33.59 17.29 6.99
N GLY A 965 -33.13 16.05 7.15
CA GLY A 965 -33.93 14.90 7.50
C GLY A 965 -34.17 14.79 9.02
N PRO A 966 -34.66 13.65 9.51
CA PRO A 966 -34.97 13.43 10.93
C PRO A 966 -33.70 13.17 11.77
N GLY A 967 -32.57 12.88 11.13
CA GLY A 967 -31.32 12.53 11.79
C GLY A 967 -31.47 11.35 12.74
N ARG A 968 -30.79 11.46 13.90
CA ARG A 968 -30.69 10.40 14.90
C ARG A 968 -32.03 10.07 15.58
N ASP A 969 -32.96 11.02 15.66
CA ASP A 969 -34.21 10.86 16.41
C ASP A 969 -35.09 9.72 15.88
N LEU A 970 -35.11 9.54 14.55
CA LEU A 970 -35.80 8.40 13.92
C LEU A 970 -35.24 7.06 14.40
N PHE A 971 -33.91 6.90 14.36
CA PHE A 971 -33.26 5.64 14.68
C PHE A 971 -33.30 5.33 16.18
N ASP A 972 -33.16 6.35 17.04
CA ASP A 972 -33.35 6.20 18.48
C ASP A 972 -34.81 5.81 18.79
N THR A 973 -35.78 6.36 18.06
CA THR A 973 -37.19 5.98 18.18
C THR A 973 -37.44 4.54 17.71
N ILE A 974 -36.91 4.13 16.55
CA ILE A 974 -36.99 2.74 16.09
C ILE A 974 -36.40 1.80 17.14
N LYS A 975 -35.22 2.11 17.66
CA LYS A 975 -34.55 1.33 18.70
C LYS A 975 -35.36 1.23 19.99
N LYS A 976 -36.01 2.31 20.39
CA LYS A 976 -36.89 2.36 21.57
C LYS A 976 -38.08 1.40 21.45
N TYR A 977 -38.69 1.28 20.27
CA TYR A 977 -39.90 0.50 20.08
C TYR A 977 -39.66 -0.94 19.58
N LEU A 978 -38.62 -1.17 18.78
CA LEU A 978 -38.33 -2.47 18.17
C LEU A 978 -37.09 -3.17 18.78
N GLY A 979 -36.36 -2.50 19.67
CA GLY A 979 -35.10 -3.00 20.20
C GLY A 979 -33.91 -2.76 19.26
N LYS A 980 -32.79 -3.48 19.45
CA LYS A 980 -31.62 -3.34 18.59
C LYS A 980 -31.92 -3.96 17.21
N VAL A 981 -32.05 -3.11 16.20
CA VAL A 981 -32.27 -3.53 14.81
C VAL A 981 -30.91 -3.63 14.08
N PRO A 982 -30.59 -4.74 13.42
CA PRO A 982 -29.37 -4.88 12.61
C PRO A 982 -29.52 -4.12 11.29
N ILE A 983 -28.89 -2.95 11.22
CA ILE A 983 -28.93 -2.05 10.06
C ILE A 983 -27.56 -1.95 9.42
N ILE A 984 -27.50 -1.91 8.09
CA ILE A 984 -26.36 -1.49 7.27
C ILE A 984 -26.75 -0.17 6.60
N ALA A 985 -25.89 0.84 6.73
CA ALA A 985 -26.08 2.13 6.08
C ALA A 985 -25.48 2.09 4.67
N GLU A 986 -26.30 2.33 3.64
CA GLU A 986 -25.81 2.67 2.31
C GLU A 986 -25.34 4.13 2.34
N ASP A 987 -24.04 4.31 2.47
CA ASP A 987 -23.36 5.60 2.58
C ASP A 987 -22.43 5.85 1.39
N LEU A 988 -22.91 5.62 0.17
CA LEU A 988 -22.19 5.95 -1.07
C LEU A 988 -22.69 7.30 -1.64
N GLY A 989 -21.88 7.93 -2.48
CA GLY A 989 -22.17 9.22 -3.11
C GLY A 989 -21.59 10.42 -2.33
N ILE A 990 -22.32 11.54 -2.29
CA ILE A 990 -21.87 12.77 -1.61
C ILE A 990 -22.11 12.62 -0.09
N ILE A 991 -21.07 12.18 0.60
CA ILE A 991 -21.06 11.97 2.05
C ILE A 991 -20.40 13.15 2.75
N THR A 992 -21.07 13.70 3.76
CA THR A 992 -20.56 14.83 4.55
C THR A 992 -20.15 14.35 5.96
N PRO A 993 -19.32 15.12 6.69
CA PRO A 993 -18.97 14.79 8.07
C PRO A 993 -20.18 14.56 8.99
N GLU A 994 -21.30 15.24 8.73
CA GLU A 994 -22.55 15.04 9.48
C GLU A 994 -23.19 13.67 9.22
N VAL A 995 -23.11 13.16 7.98
CA VAL A 995 -23.60 11.82 7.62
C VAL A 995 -22.74 10.74 8.29
N GLU A 996 -21.41 10.90 8.21
CA GLU A 996 -20.46 10.02 8.90
C GLU A 996 -20.69 9.99 10.41
N ARG A 997 -20.95 11.16 11.00
CA ARG A 997 -21.29 11.28 12.41
C ARG A 997 -22.62 10.59 12.74
N LEU A 998 -23.66 10.77 11.93
CA LEU A 998 -24.95 10.09 12.13
C LEU A 998 -24.80 8.56 12.11
N LYS A 999 -24.06 8.03 11.13
CA LYS A 999 -23.73 6.61 11.03
C LYS A 999 -22.99 6.10 12.27
N THR A 1000 -21.96 6.84 12.69
CA THR A 1000 -21.14 6.51 13.87
C THR A 1000 -21.94 6.55 15.16
N ASP A 1001 -22.74 7.60 15.37
CA ASP A 1001 -23.61 7.76 16.54
C ASP A 1001 -24.67 6.65 16.65
N CYS A 1002 -25.12 6.12 15.51
CA CYS A 1002 -26.03 4.98 15.42
C CYS A 1002 -25.35 3.61 15.51
N ASP A 1003 -24.01 3.55 15.47
CA ASP A 1003 -23.21 2.32 15.39
C ASP A 1003 -23.59 1.43 14.19
N PHE A 1004 -23.90 2.05 13.05
CA PHE A 1004 -24.26 1.32 11.83
C PHE A 1004 -23.02 1.07 10.96
N PRO A 1005 -22.79 -0.17 10.48
CA PRO A 1005 -21.78 -0.42 9.47
C PRO A 1005 -22.10 0.32 8.17
N GLY A 1006 -21.12 1.05 7.65
CA GLY A 1006 -21.17 1.63 6.31
C GLY A 1006 -20.78 0.63 5.23
N MET A 1007 -20.77 1.07 3.98
CA MET A 1007 -20.42 0.30 2.79
C MET A 1007 -19.10 0.80 2.18
N LYS A 1008 -18.30 -0.14 1.69
CA LYS A 1008 -17.09 0.14 0.91
C LYS A 1008 -17.12 -0.69 -0.36
N VAL A 1009 -16.99 -0.05 -1.51
CA VAL A 1009 -17.02 -0.74 -2.82
C VAL A 1009 -15.63 -0.63 -3.45
N LEU A 1010 -14.98 -1.75 -3.71
CA LEU A 1010 -13.59 -1.77 -4.19
C LEU A 1010 -13.39 -0.99 -5.50
N GLN A 1011 -14.39 -0.98 -6.40
CA GLN A 1011 -14.37 -0.16 -7.62
C GLN A 1011 -14.22 1.35 -7.34
N PHE A 1012 -14.60 1.83 -6.15
CA PHE A 1012 -14.47 3.23 -5.73
C PHE A 1012 -13.30 3.47 -4.77
N GLU A 1013 -12.83 2.42 -4.11
CA GLU A 1013 -11.82 2.51 -3.05
C GLU A 1013 -10.41 2.14 -3.51
N LEU A 1014 -10.22 1.72 -4.76
CA LEU A 1014 -8.91 1.35 -5.32
C LEU A 1014 -8.47 2.37 -6.37
N TYR A 1015 -8.05 3.54 -5.90
CA TYR A 1015 -7.45 4.58 -6.74
C TYR A 1015 -6.06 4.99 -6.21
N PRO A 1016 -5.15 5.41 -7.10
CA PRO A 1016 -3.83 5.84 -6.70
C PRO A 1016 -3.83 7.21 -6.01
N ASN A 1017 -2.88 7.43 -5.09
CA ASN A 1017 -2.54 8.76 -4.60
C ASN A 1017 -1.83 9.61 -5.68
N ALA A 1018 -1.49 10.86 -5.34
CA ALA A 1018 -0.81 11.78 -6.25
C ALA A 1018 0.55 11.26 -6.78
N GLN A 1019 1.19 10.35 -6.05
CA GLN A 1019 2.47 9.73 -6.40
C GLN A 1019 2.30 8.37 -7.10
N ARG A 1020 1.08 8.01 -7.52
CA ARG A 1020 0.77 6.74 -8.18
C ARG A 1020 1.04 5.51 -7.31
N GLU A 1021 0.92 5.67 -5.99
CA GLU A 1021 0.92 4.56 -5.03
C GLU A 1021 -0.51 4.21 -4.61
N MET A 1022 -0.76 2.93 -4.33
CA MET A 1022 -2.06 2.41 -3.91
C MET A 1022 -1.90 1.47 -2.72
N ASN A 1023 -2.87 1.53 -1.81
CA ASN A 1023 -3.06 0.56 -0.74
C ASN A 1023 -4.56 0.50 -0.41
N PHE A 1024 -4.97 -0.45 0.44
CA PHE A 1024 -6.37 -0.60 0.83
C PHE A 1024 -6.50 -0.92 2.31
N ILE A 1025 -7.26 -0.07 3.02
CA ILE A 1025 -7.67 -0.29 4.40
C ILE A 1025 -9.19 -0.14 4.46
N CYS A 1026 -9.82 -1.07 5.14
CA CYS A 1026 -11.26 -1.06 5.38
C CYS A 1026 -11.53 -0.98 6.88
N PRO A 1027 -12.38 -0.06 7.36
CA PRO A 1027 -12.82 -0.03 8.75
C PRO A 1027 -13.49 -1.34 9.16
N GLN A 1028 -13.39 -1.71 10.44
CA GLN A 1028 -13.98 -2.97 10.90
C GLN A 1028 -15.52 -2.93 10.89
N ASN A 1029 -16.14 -1.83 11.32
CA ASN A 1029 -17.59 -1.64 11.29
C ASN A 1029 -18.05 -1.23 9.89
N CYS A 1030 -17.85 -2.12 8.91
CA CYS A 1030 -18.15 -1.89 7.51
C CYS A 1030 -18.52 -3.20 6.80
N VAL A 1031 -19.25 -3.07 5.70
CA VAL A 1031 -19.48 -4.11 4.70
C VAL A 1031 -18.70 -3.77 3.43
N VAL A 1032 -17.76 -4.63 3.05
CA VAL A 1032 -16.99 -4.48 1.80
C VAL A 1032 -17.63 -5.24 0.66
N TYR A 1033 -17.64 -4.63 -0.53
CA TYR A 1033 -18.14 -5.19 -1.77
C TYR A 1033 -17.09 -5.07 -2.87
N THR A 1034 -17.01 -6.04 -3.79
CA THR A 1034 -16.24 -5.84 -5.03
C THR A 1034 -16.94 -4.83 -5.94
N GLY A 1035 -18.23 -5.03 -6.15
CA GLY A 1035 -19.17 -4.13 -6.82
C GLY A 1035 -20.56 -4.26 -6.21
N THR A 1036 -21.52 -3.46 -6.69
CA THR A 1036 -22.93 -3.57 -6.30
C THR A 1036 -23.81 -3.84 -7.53
N HIS A 1037 -25.13 -3.90 -7.35
CA HIS A 1037 -26.07 -4.02 -8.46
C HIS A 1037 -26.15 -2.75 -9.33
N ASP A 1038 -25.79 -1.58 -8.79
CA ASP A 1038 -25.81 -0.29 -9.51
C ASP A 1038 -24.51 -0.03 -10.29
N ASN A 1039 -23.47 -0.80 -10.00
CA ASN A 1039 -22.18 -0.75 -10.65
C ASN A 1039 -22.13 -1.65 -11.89
N ASN A 1040 -21.14 -1.41 -12.74
CA ASN A 1040 -20.72 -2.44 -13.69
C ASN A 1040 -20.20 -3.66 -12.91
N THR A 1041 -20.22 -4.85 -13.54
CA THR A 1041 -19.52 -5.99 -12.92
C THR A 1041 -18.05 -5.64 -12.79
N THR A 1042 -17.34 -6.22 -11.83
CA THR A 1042 -15.94 -5.85 -11.60
C THR A 1042 -15.08 -6.18 -12.83
N LEU A 1043 -15.39 -7.25 -13.57
CA LEU A 1043 -14.73 -7.55 -14.85
C LEU A 1043 -15.10 -6.54 -15.95
N GLY A 1044 -16.37 -6.11 -16.01
CA GLY A 1044 -16.80 -5.06 -16.93
C GLY A 1044 -16.11 -3.73 -16.64
N TRP A 1045 -15.97 -3.38 -15.37
CA TRP A 1045 -15.27 -2.19 -14.89
C TRP A 1045 -13.79 -2.21 -15.25
N LEU A 1046 -13.08 -3.32 -14.99
CA LEU A 1046 -11.67 -3.50 -15.35
C LEU A 1046 -11.40 -3.36 -16.87
N LYS A 1047 -12.38 -3.74 -17.69
CA LYS A 1047 -12.27 -3.69 -19.15
C LYS A 1047 -12.60 -2.31 -19.74
N LYS A 1048 -13.58 -1.60 -19.18
CA LYS A 1048 -14.20 -0.45 -19.86
C LYS A 1048 -14.25 0.84 -19.06
N ASP A 1049 -14.26 0.77 -17.73
CA ASP A 1049 -14.59 1.93 -16.89
C ASP A 1049 -13.38 2.49 -16.13
N ILE A 1050 -12.45 1.63 -15.67
CA ILE A 1050 -11.22 2.09 -15.03
C ILE A 1050 -10.28 2.76 -16.05
N ALA A 1051 -9.67 3.87 -15.66
CA ALA A 1051 -8.63 4.51 -16.47
C ALA A 1051 -7.43 3.55 -16.65
N PRO A 1052 -6.86 3.42 -17.86
CA PRO A 1052 -5.71 2.53 -18.10
C PRO A 1052 -4.53 2.79 -17.16
N GLN A 1053 -4.27 4.05 -16.80
CA GLN A 1053 -3.20 4.41 -15.87
C GLN A 1053 -3.46 3.87 -14.46
N ASP A 1054 -4.70 3.95 -13.98
CA ASP A 1054 -5.07 3.49 -12.64
C ASP A 1054 -5.11 1.96 -12.56
N LYS A 1055 -5.52 1.32 -13.66
CA LYS A 1055 -5.44 -0.15 -13.82
C LYS A 1055 -4.01 -0.67 -13.75
N ALA A 1056 -3.06 0.03 -14.35
CA ALA A 1056 -1.64 -0.34 -14.25
C ALA A 1056 -1.13 -0.25 -12.82
N VAL A 1057 -1.54 0.77 -12.05
CA VAL A 1057 -1.21 0.86 -10.61
C VAL A 1057 -1.89 -0.27 -9.81
N LEU A 1058 -3.14 -0.61 -10.12
CA LEU A 1058 -3.85 -1.73 -9.49
C LEU A 1058 -3.12 -3.08 -9.74
N ALA A 1059 -2.63 -3.30 -10.97
CA ALA A 1059 -1.87 -4.49 -11.33
C ALA A 1059 -0.52 -4.54 -10.60
N ASP A 1060 0.20 -3.42 -10.51
CA ASP A 1060 1.44 -3.27 -9.72
C ASP A 1060 1.19 -3.54 -8.23
N PHE A 1061 0.08 -3.03 -7.67
CA PHE A 1061 -0.33 -3.28 -6.28
C PHE A 1061 -0.52 -4.77 -5.99
N PHE A 1062 -1.09 -5.54 -6.93
CA PHE A 1062 -1.26 -6.98 -6.79
C PHE A 1062 -0.04 -7.80 -7.25
N GLY A 1063 0.94 -7.18 -7.92
CA GLY A 1063 2.09 -7.87 -8.51
C GLY A 1063 1.70 -8.82 -9.64
N VAL A 1064 0.73 -8.45 -10.47
CA VAL A 1064 0.21 -9.25 -11.59
C VAL A 1064 0.24 -8.48 -12.91
N SER A 1065 0.03 -9.17 -14.04
CA SER A 1065 -0.05 -8.51 -15.34
C SER A 1065 -1.27 -7.61 -15.45
N VAL A 1066 -1.11 -6.44 -16.07
CA VAL A 1066 -2.20 -5.49 -16.37
C VAL A 1066 -3.17 -6.02 -17.43
N ASP A 1067 -2.74 -7.00 -18.25
CA ASP A 1067 -3.57 -7.57 -19.32
C ASP A 1067 -4.50 -8.70 -18.84
N ASP A 1068 -4.32 -9.21 -17.62
CA ASP A 1068 -5.12 -10.32 -17.10
C ASP A 1068 -6.23 -9.82 -16.16
N ASP A 1069 -7.32 -9.37 -16.77
CA ASP A 1069 -8.50 -8.88 -16.05
C ASP A 1069 -9.12 -9.91 -15.11
N LYS A 1070 -9.00 -11.21 -15.43
CA LYS A 1070 -9.57 -12.28 -14.60
C LYS A 1070 -8.74 -12.51 -13.36
N ILE A 1071 -7.42 -12.42 -13.46
CA ILE A 1071 -6.53 -12.44 -12.30
C ILE A 1071 -6.78 -11.20 -11.44
N LEU A 1072 -6.91 -10.00 -12.04
CA LEU A 1072 -7.23 -8.77 -11.30
C LEU A 1072 -8.56 -8.88 -10.54
N LEU A 1073 -9.62 -9.39 -11.18
CA LEU A 1073 -10.90 -9.69 -10.53
C LEU A 1073 -10.72 -10.63 -9.34
N THR A 1074 -9.98 -11.73 -9.54
CA THR A 1074 -9.72 -12.73 -8.49
C THR A 1074 -8.98 -12.09 -7.31
N LYS A 1075 -8.01 -11.22 -7.58
CA LYS A 1075 -7.25 -10.49 -6.56
C LYS A 1075 -8.11 -9.47 -5.80
N MET A 1076 -9.05 -8.80 -6.47
CA MET A 1076 -10.03 -7.93 -5.80
C MET A 1076 -10.97 -8.72 -4.89
N ILE A 1077 -11.41 -9.92 -5.30
CA ILE A 1077 -12.21 -10.82 -4.46
C ILE A 1077 -11.40 -11.27 -3.22
N GLU A 1078 -10.15 -11.69 -3.42
CA GLU A 1078 -9.23 -12.03 -2.31
C GLU A 1078 -9.03 -10.86 -1.35
N LEU A 1079 -8.92 -9.63 -1.87
CA LEU A 1079 -8.75 -8.41 -1.07
C LEU A 1079 -9.98 -8.10 -0.21
N ALA A 1080 -11.19 -8.25 -0.76
CA ALA A 1080 -12.43 -8.10 0.01
C ALA A 1080 -12.47 -9.06 1.20
N TYR A 1081 -12.06 -10.32 1.00
CA TYR A 1081 -12.00 -11.33 2.05
C TYR A 1081 -10.87 -11.05 3.05
N PHE A 1082 -9.71 -10.60 2.59
CA PHE A 1082 -8.59 -10.22 3.44
C PHE A 1082 -8.94 -9.05 4.38
N SER A 1083 -9.68 -8.06 3.89
CA SER A 1083 -10.01 -6.79 4.57
C SER A 1083 -10.50 -6.96 6.02
N GLN A 1084 -10.38 -5.94 6.87
CA GLN A 1084 -10.89 -6.00 8.25
C GLN A 1084 -12.40 -5.82 8.38
N ALA A 1085 -13.13 -5.67 7.26
CA ALA A 1085 -14.58 -5.48 7.27
C ALA A 1085 -15.31 -6.62 7.98
N LYS A 1086 -16.29 -6.27 8.82
CA LYS A 1086 -17.19 -7.21 9.48
C LYS A 1086 -17.86 -8.17 8.50
N LEU A 1087 -18.19 -7.70 7.29
CA LEU A 1087 -18.82 -8.52 6.27
C LEU A 1087 -18.20 -8.23 4.91
N ALA A 1088 -17.90 -9.27 4.14
CA ALA A 1088 -17.58 -9.18 2.72
C ALA A 1088 -18.74 -9.73 1.89
N VAL A 1089 -19.26 -8.95 0.94
CA VAL A 1089 -20.36 -9.37 0.06
C VAL A 1089 -19.92 -9.26 -1.40
N LEU A 1090 -20.05 -10.34 -2.15
CA LEU A 1090 -19.71 -10.36 -3.58
C LEU A 1090 -20.96 -10.43 -4.45
N PRO A 1091 -21.07 -9.66 -5.55
CA PRO A 1091 -22.03 -9.95 -6.61
C PRO A 1091 -21.78 -11.33 -7.20
N MET A 1092 -22.85 -12.08 -7.44
CA MET A 1092 -22.73 -13.40 -8.07
C MET A 1092 -22.08 -13.30 -9.46
N GLN A 1093 -22.29 -12.20 -10.18
CA GLN A 1093 -21.62 -11.92 -11.46
C GLN A 1093 -20.09 -11.95 -11.35
N ASP A 1094 -19.54 -11.41 -10.26
CA ASP A 1094 -18.09 -11.36 -10.01
C ASP A 1094 -17.55 -12.75 -9.68
N VAL A 1095 -18.27 -13.53 -8.87
CA VAL A 1095 -17.92 -14.93 -8.58
C VAL A 1095 -17.87 -15.77 -9.87
N LEU A 1096 -18.82 -15.54 -10.78
CA LEU A 1096 -18.90 -16.21 -12.08
C LEU A 1096 -17.90 -15.66 -13.11
N GLY A 1097 -17.27 -14.50 -12.86
CA GLY A 1097 -16.34 -13.87 -13.79
C GLY A 1097 -17.02 -13.33 -15.04
N LEU A 1098 -18.22 -12.76 -14.90
CA LEU A 1098 -19.00 -12.19 -16.00
C LEU A 1098 -18.66 -10.71 -16.20
N ASP A 1099 -18.64 -10.25 -17.45
CA ASP A 1099 -18.39 -8.85 -17.78
C ASP A 1099 -19.68 -8.01 -17.80
N GLY A 1100 -19.60 -6.79 -18.33
CA GLY A 1100 -20.66 -5.79 -18.21
C GLY A 1100 -21.99 -6.15 -18.88
N GLU A 1101 -22.05 -7.20 -19.71
CA GLU A 1101 -23.32 -7.72 -20.21
C GLU A 1101 -24.21 -8.30 -19.09
N ALA A 1102 -23.59 -8.70 -17.97
CA ALA A 1102 -24.28 -9.22 -16.78
C ALA A 1102 -24.65 -8.14 -15.75
N ARG A 1103 -24.48 -6.85 -16.07
CA ARG A 1103 -24.79 -5.73 -15.18
C ARG A 1103 -26.26 -5.76 -14.76
N MET A 1104 -26.53 -5.61 -13.46
CA MET A 1104 -27.89 -5.67 -12.93
C MET A 1104 -28.66 -4.37 -13.18
N ASN A 1105 -28.06 -3.21 -12.91
CA ASN A 1105 -28.68 -1.91 -13.12
C ASN A 1105 -27.65 -0.88 -13.61
N LEU A 1106 -28.08 -0.02 -14.54
CA LEU A 1106 -27.38 1.19 -14.95
C LEU A 1106 -28.19 2.41 -14.48
N PRO A 1107 -27.80 3.06 -13.37
CA PRO A 1107 -28.48 4.24 -12.84
C PRO A 1107 -28.69 5.32 -13.92
N GLY A 1108 -29.86 5.98 -13.87
CA GLY A 1108 -30.24 7.00 -14.86
C GLY A 1108 -30.87 6.47 -16.16
N THR A 1109 -30.94 5.15 -16.36
CA THR A 1109 -31.63 4.54 -17.52
C THR A 1109 -32.92 3.83 -17.13
N VAL A 1110 -33.80 3.58 -18.11
CA VAL A 1110 -35.09 2.92 -17.93
C VAL A 1110 -35.26 1.82 -18.99
N GLY A 1111 -35.78 0.65 -18.58
CA GLY A 1111 -36.24 -0.40 -19.49
C GLY A 1111 -35.21 -1.47 -19.84
N THR A 1112 -33.94 -1.29 -19.47
CA THR A 1112 -32.85 -2.25 -19.73
C THR A 1112 -32.28 -2.90 -18.46
N ASN A 1113 -32.84 -2.56 -17.30
CA ASN A 1113 -32.30 -2.92 -15.99
C ASN A 1113 -33.02 -4.13 -15.38
N TRP A 1114 -32.42 -4.71 -14.35
CA TRP A 1114 -32.94 -5.79 -13.49
C TRP A 1114 -33.14 -7.13 -14.18
N GLY A 1115 -32.85 -7.20 -15.48
CA GLY A 1115 -33.12 -8.36 -16.32
C GLY A 1115 -32.11 -9.50 -16.18
N TRP A 1116 -30.91 -9.27 -15.64
CA TRP A 1116 -29.88 -10.30 -15.63
C TRP A 1116 -30.29 -11.56 -14.84
N ARG A 1117 -30.07 -12.74 -15.43
CA ARG A 1117 -30.29 -14.05 -14.82
C ARG A 1117 -29.05 -14.93 -14.93
N MET A 1118 -28.77 -15.66 -13.86
CA MET A 1118 -27.74 -16.69 -13.85
C MET A 1118 -28.19 -17.86 -14.74
N ARG A 1119 -27.27 -18.40 -15.54
CA ARG A 1119 -27.54 -19.57 -16.37
C ARG A 1119 -27.62 -20.85 -15.54
N PRO A 1120 -28.46 -21.83 -15.94
CA PRO A 1120 -28.48 -23.15 -15.30
C PRO A 1120 -27.08 -23.79 -15.27
N GLY A 1121 -26.72 -24.43 -14.14
CA GLY A 1121 -25.42 -25.09 -13.97
C GLY A 1121 -24.24 -24.17 -13.60
N ALA A 1122 -24.42 -22.85 -13.53
CA ALA A 1122 -23.35 -21.92 -13.16
C ALA A 1122 -22.88 -22.04 -11.70
N MET A 1123 -23.71 -22.57 -10.80
CA MET A 1123 -23.39 -22.84 -9.39
C MET A 1123 -22.55 -24.12 -9.24
N THR A 1124 -21.30 -24.09 -9.73
CA THR A 1124 -20.43 -25.29 -9.71
C THR A 1124 -19.87 -25.57 -8.31
N ALA A 1125 -19.57 -26.84 -8.04
CA ALA A 1125 -18.90 -27.25 -6.80
C ALA A 1125 -17.49 -26.67 -6.68
N GLU A 1126 -16.80 -26.45 -7.81
CA GLU A 1126 -15.48 -25.82 -7.85
C GLU A 1126 -15.51 -24.38 -7.32
N LYS A 1127 -16.50 -23.58 -7.76
CA LYS A 1127 -16.67 -22.20 -7.29
C LYS A 1127 -17.01 -22.15 -5.80
N ALA A 1128 -17.85 -23.07 -5.32
CA ALA A 1128 -18.13 -23.22 -3.89
C ALA A 1128 -16.86 -23.56 -3.10
N ALA A 1129 -16.07 -24.54 -3.55
CA ALA A 1129 -14.82 -24.92 -2.89
C ALA A 1129 -13.79 -23.77 -2.85
N TRP A 1130 -13.70 -22.99 -3.92
CA TRP A 1130 -12.83 -21.81 -3.96
C TRP A 1130 -13.24 -20.73 -2.95
N LEU A 1131 -14.52 -20.37 -2.88
CA LEU A 1131 -15.02 -19.42 -1.87
C LEU A 1131 -14.83 -19.95 -0.45
N LYS A 1132 -15.00 -21.26 -0.24
CA LYS A 1132 -14.75 -21.91 1.04
C LYS A 1132 -13.28 -21.79 1.46
N LEU A 1133 -12.35 -21.99 0.54
CA LEU A 1133 -10.91 -21.77 0.81
C LEU A 1133 -10.64 -20.33 1.25
N LEU A 1134 -11.30 -19.33 0.65
CA LEU A 1134 -11.14 -17.93 1.04
C LEU A 1134 -11.72 -17.63 2.43
N THR A 1135 -12.90 -18.19 2.77
CA THR A 1135 -13.48 -18.04 4.11
C THR A 1135 -12.61 -18.66 5.19
N GLU A 1136 -12.08 -19.87 4.95
CA GLU A 1136 -11.16 -20.55 5.87
C GLU A 1136 -9.84 -19.80 6.02
N LYS A 1137 -9.23 -19.35 4.91
CA LYS A 1137 -7.95 -18.63 4.90
C LYS A 1137 -8.01 -17.29 5.65
N TYR A 1138 -9.12 -16.56 5.53
CA TYR A 1138 -9.27 -15.22 6.11
C TYR A 1138 -10.24 -15.15 7.29
N HIS A 1139 -10.60 -16.31 7.85
CA HIS A 1139 -11.45 -16.47 9.04
C HIS A 1139 -12.78 -15.71 8.94
N ARG A 1140 -13.59 -16.02 7.93
CA ARG A 1140 -14.91 -15.43 7.66
C ARG A 1140 -16.07 -16.42 7.72
#